data_AF-A0A0G4NIN8-F1
#
_entry.id   AF-A0A0G4NIN8-F1
#
_cell.length_a   1.000
_cell.length_b   1.000
_cell.length_c   1.000
_cell.angle_alpha   90.00
_cell.angle_beta   90.00
_cell.angle_gamma   90.00
#
_symmetry.space_group_name_H-M   'P 1'
#
loop_
_entity.id
_entity.type
_entity.pdbx_description
1 polymer ?
#
loop_
_entity_poly.entity_id
_entity_poly.type
_entity_poly.pdbx_seq_one_letter_code
_entity_poly.pdbx_strand_id
1 'polypeptide(L)'
;MRISALFVSALQLVASVQAASTAEWKTRSIYFVLTDRIARSSTDTGGNACGNLGNYCGGTFRGLQSKLDYIQGMGFDAIWIAPVVANTPGGYHGYWAQDLYSINSNLGTADDLKSLVNAAHAKNMFVMVDVVANHMGQGSISNLRPEPLNQASSYHSDCQINYNNQNSVENCRIAGLPDINTSNPALRTLLQNWIGWLVEEFGFDGIRIDTVKHVEKDFWPPFTWASGVYSLGEVFDGNPDYLAGYNNLMSGLLNYGVYYPMNRFYQQKSASPQELVDMQNRLSNIVSDPTAWATFLDNHDNPRWLNQKNDQTLLQNALAYVILARGVPIVYYGTEQGYGGGNDPANREDLWRSGFNTNSNLYQAIAKLNRAKKNAGGLAGNDQVNLQVWTNAYAWSRAGGDLVVLTTNYGSSRNSEYCFNTQRPNTTWNDVFGSGTYTSNGSGQVCVQIRNASWHIAVTITAMHRLPMSFLMAASAAATVLRFSPSILPSLPHDPLPAVRVPTKAYWVEKAALEGRQVCHIEPDPHGGDDAPAILEAFNHKCRYKSIIILPGPLYHINTPMNTTNLEDVFIEQYGRLLWSNDVDYWLSVSMPIDFQNQSTVWNFGGDRVVWQGHGSGTMDGNGQVWYDWARGRGNLAHRPMNINIKGLRDSVLKGLRFVQSQMWTMTIQRSSHVLLEDIYVNSTSRSEHNTLNTDGADTMYSDHITFRRWRVANGDDAIALKANSTNISVYDSEFWHSTGIAVGSMGQFVGQHEHIENFHVRNVTMHNVSRACYFKTWTGRQLGYPPNGGGGGTGHARNVVLEDITLDGTRATPLHIWQCESYNGHAGQECDTSRFKI
;
A
#
# COMPACT_ATOMS: atom_id res chain seq x y z
N MET A 1 48.39 30.19 20.43
CA MET A 1 47.07 30.86 20.26
C MET A 1 46.34 30.15 19.12
N ARG A 2 45.27 29.40 19.44
CA ARG A 2 44.08 29.03 18.62
C ARG A 2 44.30 28.43 17.21
N ILE A 3 43.58 27.42 16.70
CA ILE A 3 42.47 26.54 17.11
C ILE A 3 42.58 25.34 16.13
N SER A 4 42.46 24.12 16.62
CA SER A 4 42.24 22.93 15.79
C SER A 4 40.81 22.94 15.23
N ALA A 5 40.64 22.92 13.92
CA ALA A 5 39.33 22.75 13.28
C ALA A 5 39.14 21.27 12.90
N LEU A 6 38.37 20.55 13.72
CA LEU A 6 37.75 19.28 13.37
C LEU A 6 36.67 19.55 12.32
N PHE A 7 36.90 19.10 11.08
CA PHE A 7 35.84 18.94 10.09
C PHE A 7 35.03 17.70 10.47
N VAL A 8 33.90 17.90 11.14
CA VAL A 8 32.84 16.90 11.23
C VAL A 8 32.06 16.99 9.93
N SER A 9 32.34 16.07 9.00
CA SER A 9 31.51 15.84 7.83
C SER A 9 30.14 15.33 8.31
N ALA A 10 29.14 16.21 8.31
CA ALA A 10 27.76 15.82 8.53
C ALA A 10 27.32 14.97 7.32
N LEU A 11 27.23 13.65 7.51
CA LEU A 11 26.42 12.80 6.65
C LEU A 11 24.97 13.29 6.77
N GLN A 12 24.52 14.11 5.82
CA GLN A 12 23.10 14.24 5.56
C GLN A 12 22.65 12.91 4.95
N LEU A 13 22.10 12.04 5.78
CA LEU A 13 21.20 10.99 5.32
C LEU A 13 20.07 11.70 4.58
N VAL A 14 20.14 11.71 3.24
CA VAL A 14 18.97 11.95 2.41
C VAL A 14 18.08 10.74 2.67
N ALA A 15 17.14 10.89 3.61
CA ALA A 15 16.08 9.92 3.80
C ALA A 15 15.32 9.85 2.48
N SER A 16 15.49 8.75 1.74
CA SER A 16 14.60 8.39 0.67
C SER A 16 13.19 8.38 1.29
N VAL A 17 12.31 9.29 0.85
CA VAL A 17 10.93 9.35 1.32
C VAL A 17 10.27 8.04 0.88
N GLN A 18 10.23 7.07 1.80
CA GLN A 18 9.49 5.85 1.63
C GLN A 18 8.00 6.22 1.68
N ALA A 19 7.28 5.99 0.58
CA ALA A 19 5.82 6.15 0.57
C ALA A 19 5.19 5.29 1.67
N ALA A 20 4.42 5.90 2.56
CA ALA A 20 3.83 5.20 3.70
C ALA A 20 2.79 4.16 3.24
N SER A 21 3.00 2.92 3.62
CA SER A 21 2.15 1.78 3.29
C SER A 21 0.85 1.77 4.10
N THR A 22 -0.16 1.06 3.61
CA THR A 22 -1.42 0.82 4.35
C THR A 22 -1.17 0.26 5.74
N ALA A 23 -0.18 -0.63 5.91
CA ALA A 23 0.17 -1.20 7.21
C ALA A 23 0.64 -0.14 8.22
N GLU A 24 1.41 0.86 7.77
CA GLU A 24 1.88 1.95 8.62
C GLU A 24 0.72 2.88 9.00
N TRP A 25 -0.20 3.16 8.07
CA TRP A 25 -1.39 3.98 8.30
C TRP A 25 -2.35 3.39 9.34
N LYS A 26 -2.47 2.05 9.44
CA LYS A 26 -3.33 1.39 10.44
C LYS A 26 -3.00 1.74 11.88
N THR A 27 -1.75 2.15 12.16
CA THR A 27 -1.32 2.54 13.51
C THR A 27 -1.57 4.02 13.83
N ARG A 28 -1.91 4.84 12.83
CA ARG A 28 -2.03 6.31 12.96
C ARG A 28 -3.34 6.74 13.62
N SER A 29 -3.40 8.01 14.02
CA SER A 29 -4.59 8.74 14.44
C SER A 29 -4.62 10.09 13.74
N ILE A 30 -5.69 10.37 13.00
CA ILE A 30 -5.78 11.47 12.05
C ILE A 30 -6.57 12.63 12.65
N TYR A 31 -6.00 13.84 12.57
CA TYR A 31 -6.70 15.08 12.82
C TYR A 31 -7.07 15.76 11.49
N PHE A 32 -8.37 15.81 11.17
CA PHE A 32 -8.86 16.37 9.92
C PHE A 32 -9.08 17.88 10.02
N VAL A 33 -8.43 18.65 9.15
CA VAL A 33 -8.41 20.11 9.16
C VAL A 33 -8.88 20.73 7.85
N LEU A 34 -9.68 21.80 7.97
CA LEU A 34 -9.82 22.79 6.90
C LEU A 34 -8.72 23.84 7.08
N THR A 35 -7.74 23.88 6.18
CA THR A 35 -6.56 24.75 6.30
C THR A 35 -6.91 26.21 6.55
N ASP A 36 -7.92 26.74 5.84
CA ASP A 36 -8.44 28.12 5.99
C ASP A 36 -9.01 28.43 7.39
N ARG A 37 -9.24 27.41 8.22
CA ARG A 37 -9.93 27.51 9.51
C ARG A 37 -9.06 27.20 10.71
N ILE A 38 -7.79 26.85 10.56
CA ILE A 38 -6.95 26.47 11.71
C ILE A 38 -6.24 27.66 12.36
N ALA A 39 -5.35 28.32 11.62
CA ALA A 39 -4.56 29.44 12.13
C ALA A 39 -4.14 30.35 10.98
N ARG A 40 -4.10 31.65 11.24
CA ARG A 40 -3.92 32.68 10.20
C ARG A 40 -2.45 32.89 9.82
N SER A 41 -1.54 32.71 10.77
CA SER A 41 -0.10 32.91 10.59
C SER A 41 0.70 32.15 11.65
N SER A 42 2.04 32.17 11.53
CA SER A 42 2.94 31.49 12.46
C SER A 42 2.89 32.04 13.90
N THR A 43 2.41 33.27 14.08
CA THR A 43 2.29 33.94 15.39
C THR A 43 0.85 33.99 15.91
N ASP A 44 -0.08 33.26 15.30
CA ASP A 44 -1.49 33.30 15.71
C ASP A 44 -1.67 32.64 17.08
N THR A 45 -2.06 33.44 18.08
CA THR A 45 -2.35 32.98 19.45
C THR A 45 -3.85 32.93 19.76
N GLY A 46 -4.70 33.10 18.74
CA GLY A 46 -6.15 33.21 18.89
C GLY A 46 -6.67 34.61 18.59
N GLY A 47 -7.99 34.77 18.58
CA GLY A 47 -8.61 36.08 18.36
C GLY A 47 -10.09 36.01 18.04
N ASN A 48 -10.62 37.09 17.48
CA ASN A 48 -12.03 37.17 17.10
C ASN A 48 -12.40 36.11 16.06
N ALA A 49 -13.63 35.60 16.18
CA ALA A 49 -14.22 34.69 15.21
C ALA A 49 -14.27 35.29 13.80
N CYS A 50 -14.12 34.44 12.80
CA CYS A 50 -14.35 34.77 11.41
C CYS A 50 -15.79 35.26 11.19
N GLY A 51 -15.94 36.41 10.53
CA GLY A 51 -17.25 37.04 10.33
C GLY A 51 -18.14 36.36 9.28
N ASN A 52 -17.55 35.67 8.30
CA ASN A 52 -18.30 34.98 7.25
C ASN A 52 -17.70 33.59 6.96
N LEU A 53 -18.33 32.55 7.53
CA LEU A 53 -17.89 31.17 7.34
C LEU A 53 -18.15 30.63 5.92
N GLY A 54 -18.89 31.34 5.08
CA GLY A 54 -19.10 31.01 3.67
C GLY A 54 -17.99 31.53 2.74
N ASN A 55 -16.91 32.11 3.26
CA ASN A 55 -15.79 32.62 2.48
C ASN A 55 -14.45 32.33 3.19
N TYR A 56 -13.32 32.70 2.57
CA TYR A 56 -12.00 32.60 3.19
C TYR A 56 -11.95 33.39 4.49
N CYS A 57 -11.50 32.73 5.56
CA CYS A 57 -11.28 33.29 6.88
C CYS A 57 -9.80 33.63 7.13
N GLY A 58 -8.90 33.19 6.25
CA GLY A 58 -7.50 33.59 6.22
C GLY A 58 -6.55 32.61 6.91
N GLY A 59 -6.95 31.36 7.10
CA GLY A 59 -6.04 30.31 7.56
C GLY A 59 -5.02 29.91 6.49
N THR A 60 -3.80 29.59 6.90
CA THR A 60 -2.67 29.36 5.98
C THR A 60 -1.88 28.10 6.31
N PHE A 61 -1.08 27.60 5.36
CA PHE A 61 -0.15 26.49 5.60
C PHE A 61 0.85 26.81 6.71
N ARG A 62 1.36 28.05 6.76
CA ARG A 62 2.24 28.53 7.85
C ARG A 62 1.53 28.60 9.20
N GLY A 63 0.27 29.00 9.19
CA GLY A 63 -0.57 28.97 10.38
C GLY A 63 -0.74 27.55 10.91
N LEU A 64 -1.15 26.61 10.05
CA LEU A 64 -1.28 25.20 10.40
C LEU A 64 0.04 24.60 10.89
N GLN A 65 1.16 24.91 10.21
CA GLN A 65 2.51 24.49 10.62
C GLN A 65 2.82 24.92 12.06
N SER A 66 2.43 26.13 12.46
CA SER A 66 2.63 26.64 13.84
C SER A 66 1.77 25.96 14.91
N LYS A 67 0.80 25.13 14.50
CA LYS A 67 -0.12 24.42 15.38
C LYS A 67 0.08 22.91 15.38
N LEU A 68 1.13 22.40 14.73
CA LEU A 68 1.48 20.99 14.80
C LEU A 68 1.72 20.53 16.24
N ASP A 69 2.29 21.36 17.12
CA ASP A 69 2.46 21.02 18.54
C ASP A 69 1.13 20.96 19.31
N TYR A 70 0.17 21.83 18.98
CA TYR A 70 -1.18 21.77 19.54
C TYR A 70 -1.88 20.46 19.15
N ILE A 71 -1.73 20.04 17.88
CA ILE A 71 -2.31 18.79 17.36
C ILE A 71 -1.62 17.57 17.98
N GLN A 72 -0.28 17.54 17.98
CA GLN A 72 0.51 16.46 18.55
C GLN A 72 0.34 16.34 20.08
N GLY A 73 0.03 17.44 20.78
CA GLY A 73 -0.31 17.42 22.20
C GLY A 73 -1.55 16.59 22.54
N MET A 74 -2.45 16.38 21.57
CA MET A 74 -3.58 15.42 21.68
C MET A 74 -3.19 14.00 21.29
N GLY A 75 -1.94 13.74 20.93
CA GLY A 75 -1.46 12.42 20.53
C GLY A 75 -1.80 12.03 19.09
N PHE A 76 -2.30 12.95 18.26
CA PHE A 76 -2.41 12.71 16.83
C PHE A 76 -1.02 12.68 16.19
N ASP A 77 -0.85 11.75 15.27
CA ASP A 77 0.39 11.53 14.52
C ASP A 77 0.15 11.49 13.01
N ALA A 78 -1.01 11.97 12.57
CA ALA A 78 -1.31 12.28 11.19
C ALA A 78 -2.28 13.47 11.11
N ILE A 79 -2.17 14.26 10.03
CA ILE A 79 -3.16 15.27 9.66
C ILE A 79 -3.74 14.96 8.30
N TRP A 80 -5.04 15.15 8.13
CA TRP A 80 -5.69 15.21 6.83
C TRP A 80 -6.00 16.67 6.53
N ILE A 81 -5.39 17.24 5.49
CA ILE A 81 -5.62 18.62 5.05
C ILE A 81 -6.59 18.65 3.86
N ALA A 82 -7.50 19.62 3.85
CA ALA A 82 -8.38 19.92 2.71
C ALA A 82 -7.60 20.15 1.39
N PRO A 83 -8.26 20.07 0.20
CA PRO A 83 -7.54 20.13 -1.07
C PRO A 83 -6.71 21.40 -1.24
N VAL A 84 -5.51 21.22 -1.78
CA VAL A 84 -4.47 22.28 -1.84
C VAL A 84 -4.44 23.05 -3.16
N VAL A 85 -5.12 22.52 -4.19
CA VAL A 85 -5.07 23.09 -5.55
C VAL A 85 -5.78 24.43 -5.64
N ALA A 86 -5.40 25.25 -6.60
CA ALA A 86 -6.02 26.54 -6.84
C ALA A 86 -7.51 26.37 -7.11
N ASN A 87 -8.32 27.22 -6.48
CA ASN A 87 -9.78 27.13 -6.48
C ASN A 87 -10.40 28.34 -7.16
N THR A 88 -11.64 28.17 -7.64
CA THR A 88 -12.45 29.30 -8.11
C THR A 88 -12.80 30.24 -6.94
N PRO A 89 -13.19 31.52 -7.20
CA PRO A 89 -13.43 32.49 -6.13
C PRO A 89 -14.42 31.98 -5.08
N GLY A 90 -14.05 32.11 -3.80
CA GLY A 90 -14.86 31.65 -2.67
C GLY A 90 -14.67 30.18 -2.28
N GLY A 91 -13.90 29.38 -3.03
CA GLY A 91 -13.61 27.96 -2.75
C GLY A 91 -12.67 27.72 -1.56
N TYR A 92 -13.00 28.26 -0.38
CA TYR A 92 -12.18 28.20 0.84
C TYR A 92 -11.95 26.78 1.36
N HIS A 93 -12.84 25.85 1.01
CA HIS A 93 -12.81 24.45 1.41
C HIS A 93 -11.96 23.59 0.47
N GLY A 94 -11.53 24.08 -0.69
CA GLY A 94 -10.62 23.37 -1.61
C GLY A 94 -11.30 22.54 -2.71
N TYR A 95 -12.56 22.14 -2.55
CA TYR A 95 -13.30 21.29 -3.50
C TYR A 95 -13.76 21.94 -4.83
N TRP A 96 -13.43 23.22 -5.10
CA TRP A 96 -13.80 23.91 -6.35
C TRP A 96 -12.56 24.19 -7.20
N ALA A 97 -11.85 23.13 -7.58
CA ALA A 97 -10.60 23.22 -8.34
C ALA A 97 -10.75 24.07 -9.61
N GLN A 98 -9.86 25.03 -9.79
CA GLN A 98 -9.70 25.81 -11.00
C GLN A 98 -8.47 25.37 -11.78
N ASP A 99 -7.36 25.10 -11.09
CA ASP A 99 -6.11 24.65 -11.71
C ASP A 99 -5.44 23.59 -10.83
N LEU A 100 -5.33 22.38 -11.37
CA LEU A 100 -4.80 21.22 -10.65
C LEU A 100 -3.29 21.33 -10.33
N TYR A 101 -2.51 22.07 -11.13
CA TYR A 101 -1.05 22.19 -10.97
C TYR A 101 -0.62 23.47 -10.24
N SER A 102 -1.56 24.33 -9.87
CA SER A 102 -1.30 25.52 -9.08
C SER A 102 -1.79 25.33 -7.64
N ILE A 103 -1.08 25.88 -6.67
CA ILE A 103 -1.48 25.87 -5.25
C ILE A 103 -2.41 27.05 -4.95
N ASN A 104 -3.39 26.84 -4.07
CA ASN A 104 -4.31 27.88 -3.64
C ASN A 104 -3.59 29.01 -2.92
N SER A 105 -3.41 30.13 -3.62
CA SER A 105 -2.68 31.30 -3.12
C SER A 105 -3.23 31.92 -1.84
N ASN A 106 -4.51 31.68 -1.49
CA ASN A 106 -5.07 32.14 -0.21
C ASN A 106 -4.48 31.38 0.99
N LEU A 107 -4.02 30.14 0.79
CA LEU A 107 -3.45 29.28 1.84
C LEU A 107 -1.93 29.47 1.98
N GLY A 108 -1.26 29.96 0.94
CA GLY A 108 0.18 30.19 0.89
C GLY A 108 0.80 29.76 -0.44
N THR A 109 2.13 29.69 -0.47
CA THR A 109 2.91 29.22 -1.63
C THR A 109 3.11 27.71 -1.62
N ALA A 110 3.57 27.15 -2.75
CA ALA A 110 4.00 25.74 -2.82
C ALA A 110 5.14 25.44 -1.81
N ASP A 111 6.06 26.39 -1.59
CA ASP A 111 7.13 26.24 -0.60
C ASP A 111 6.60 26.24 0.84
N ASP A 112 5.52 26.97 1.13
CA ASP A 112 4.87 26.92 2.43
C ASP A 112 4.21 25.57 2.68
N LEU A 113 3.60 24.98 1.64
CA LEU A 113 3.05 23.63 1.71
C LEU A 113 4.15 22.57 1.92
N LYS A 114 5.23 22.61 1.14
CA LYS A 114 6.42 21.75 1.37
C LYS A 114 6.97 21.92 2.78
N SER A 115 7.04 23.17 3.26
CA SER A 115 7.53 23.44 4.61
C SER A 115 6.60 22.90 5.70
N LEU A 116 5.29 22.91 5.49
CA LEU A 116 4.32 22.27 6.41
C LEU A 116 4.55 20.75 6.44
N VAL A 117 4.65 20.10 5.28
CA VAL A 117 4.86 18.64 5.19
C VAL A 117 6.18 18.26 5.85
N ASN A 118 7.28 18.93 5.52
CA ASN A 118 8.59 18.70 6.13
C ASN A 118 8.56 18.89 7.66
N ALA A 119 7.81 19.88 8.17
CA ALA A 119 7.68 20.10 9.61
C ALA A 119 6.85 19.01 10.30
N ALA A 120 5.84 18.47 9.64
CA ALA A 120 5.08 17.32 10.11
C ALA A 120 5.95 16.06 10.15
N HIS A 121 6.71 15.78 9.09
CA HIS A 121 7.66 14.67 9.03
C HIS A 121 8.74 14.76 10.12
N ALA A 122 9.29 15.95 10.36
CA ALA A 122 10.25 16.18 11.45
C ALA A 122 9.66 15.88 12.84
N LYS A 123 8.34 15.84 12.97
CA LYS A 123 7.60 15.46 14.19
C LYS A 123 7.06 14.03 14.15
N ASN A 124 7.48 13.22 13.17
CA ASN A 124 6.95 11.87 12.90
C ASN A 124 5.42 11.85 12.72
N MET A 125 4.89 12.89 12.07
CA MET A 125 3.49 13.00 11.69
C MET A 125 3.33 12.80 10.19
N PHE A 126 2.33 12.03 9.78
CA PHE A 126 1.96 11.88 8.38
C PHE A 126 1.05 13.01 7.90
N VAL A 127 1.16 13.38 6.62
CA VAL A 127 0.27 14.32 5.97
C VAL A 127 -0.50 13.63 4.87
N MET A 128 -1.81 13.55 5.07
CA MET A 128 -2.78 13.13 4.07
C MET A 128 -3.37 14.36 3.37
N VAL A 129 -3.34 14.37 2.04
CA VAL A 129 -3.96 15.42 1.24
C VAL A 129 -5.31 14.96 0.70
N ASP A 130 -6.29 15.85 0.75
CA ASP A 130 -7.57 15.63 0.09
C ASP A 130 -7.49 15.92 -1.41
N VAL A 131 -8.11 15.07 -2.23
CA VAL A 131 -8.06 15.15 -3.68
C VAL A 131 -9.43 14.90 -4.30
N VAL A 132 -9.74 15.67 -5.35
CA VAL A 132 -10.98 15.56 -6.12
C VAL A 132 -10.63 15.16 -7.54
N ALA A 133 -11.16 14.02 -7.99
CA ALA A 133 -11.06 13.56 -9.38
C ALA A 133 -12.38 13.68 -10.15
N ASN A 134 -13.50 13.87 -9.44
CA ASN A 134 -14.84 13.85 -10.01
C ASN A 134 -15.19 15.10 -10.81
N HIS A 135 -14.92 16.28 -10.26
CA HIS A 135 -15.42 17.55 -10.78
C HIS A 135 -14.40 18.67 -10.65
N MET A 136 -14.66 19.77 -11.37
CA MET A 136 -13.97 21.04 -11.21
C MET A 136 -14.88 22.07 -10.53
N GLY A 137 -14.34 23.22 -10.16
CA GLY A 137 -15.09 24.33 -9.56
C GLY A 137 -16.07 25.00 -10.52
N GLN A 138 -17.08 25.66 -9.94
CA GLN A 138 -18.02 26.48 -10.71
C GLN A 138 -17.31 27.67 -11.36
N GLY A 139 -17.69 28.00 -12.60
CA GLY A 139 -17.12 29.11 -13.35
C GLY A 139 -17.10 28.84 -14.85
N SER A 140 -16.39 29.68 -15.59
CA SER A 140 -16.19 29.45 -17.02
C SER A 140 -15.23 28.29 -17.25
N ILE A 141 -15.68 27.26 -17.99
CA ILE A 141 -14.85 26.09 -18.33
C ILE A 141 -13.53 26.51 -18.98
N SER A 142 -13.52 27.57 -19.82
CA SER A 142 -12.30 28.06 -20.48
C SER A 142 -11.21 28.54 -19.52
N ASN A 143 -11.52 28.76 -18.24
CA ASN A 143 -10.57 29.16 -17.19
C ASN A 143 -10.03 27.97 -16.39
N LEU A 144 -10.55 26.76 -16.59
CA LEU A 144 -10.13 25.56 -15.88
C LEU A 144 -8.82 25.02 -16.47
N ARG A 145 -7.95 24.44 -15.63
CA ARG A 145 -6.62 23.98 -16.01
C ARG A 145 -6.28 22.66 -15.34
N PRO A 146 -5.39 21.86 -15.96
CA PRO A 146 -4.72 22.08 -17.26
C PRO A 146 -5.60 21.72 -18.47
N GLU A 147 -5.11 21.95 -19.70
CA GLU A 147 -5.75 21.40 -20.91
C GLU A 147 -5.76 19.84 -20.85
N PRO A 148 -6.85 19.15 -21.28
CA PRO A 148 -8.06 19.67 -21.92
C PRO A 148 -9.21 20.05 -20.99
N LEU A 149 -9.02 20.18 -19.67
CA LEU A 149 -10.10 20.60 -18.74
C LEU A 149 -10.66 22.00 -19.06
N ASN A 150 -9.98 22.79 -19.89
CA ASN A 150 -10.52 24.04 -20.43
C ASN A 150 -11.56 23.86 -21.55
N GLN A 151 -11.93 22.63 -21.90
CA GLN A 151 -12.84 22.30 -22.99
C GLN A 151 -14.14 21.67 -22.46
N ALA A 152 -15.29 22.11 -23.00
CA ALA A 152 -16.59 21.57 -22.57
C ALA A 152 -16.74 20.06 -22.83
N SER A 153 -16.03 19.52 -23.83
CA SER A 153 -15.97 18.09 -24.15
C SER A 153 -15.32 17.23 -23.06
N SER A 154 -14.61 17.85 -22.11
CA SER A 154 -14.04 17.13 -20.97
C SER A 154 -15.04 16.83 -19.85
N TYR A 155 -16.29 17.27 -19.99
CA TYR A 155 -17.31 17.15 -18.97
C TYR A 155 -18.54 16.41 -19.48
N HIS A 156 -19.22 15.72 -18.58
CA HIS A 156 -20.55 15.22 -18.86
C HIS A 156 -21.54 16.37 -19.08
N SER A 157 -22.60 16.05 -19.83
CA SER A 157 -23.74 16.93 -20.04
C SER A 157 -24.35 17.33 -18.70
N ASP A 158 -24.84 18.56 -18.60
CA ASP A 158 -25.50 19.02 -17.37
C ASP A 158 -26.78 18.22 -17.10
N CYS A 159 -26.84 17.57 -15.94
CA CYS A 159 -28.01 16.88 -15.44
C CYS A 159 -28.00 16.84 -13.91
N GLN A 160 -29.19 16.67 -13.33
CA GLN A 160 -29.37 16.49 -11.89
C GLN A 160 -29.24 15.02 -11.51
N ILE A 161 -28.55 14.75 -10.39
CA ILE A 161 -28.35 13.39 -9.90
C ILE A 161 -29.68 12.77 -9.43
N ASN A 162 -29.99 11.59 -9.95
CA ASN A 162 -30.95 10.66 -9.37
C ASN A 162 -30.21 9.60 -8.55
N TYR A 163 -30.22 9.74 -7.22
CA TYR A 163 -29.51 8.84 -6.30
C TYR A 163 -30.02 7.38 -6.28
N ASN A 164 -31.15 7.09 -6.94
CA ASN A 164 -31.64 5.71 -7.13
C ASN A 164 -31.08 5.04 -8.40
N ASN A 165 -30.25 5.75 -9.18
CA ASN A 165 -29.66 5.25 -10.42
C ASN A 165 -28.15 5.50 -10.39
N GLN A 166 -27.35 4.44 -10.23
CA GLN A 166 -25.89 4.56 -10.15
C GLN A 166 -25.27 5.25 -11.37
N ASN A 167 -25.80 5.01 -12.58
CA ASN A 167 -25.33 5.70 -13.78
C ASN A 167 -25.59 7.22 -13.71
N SER A 168 -26.69 7.64 -13.06
CA SER A 168 -26.94 9.07 -12.84
C SER A 168 -26.06 9.64 -11.73
N VAL A 169 -25.73 8.86 -10.70
CA VAL A 169 -24.78 9.26 -9.65
C VAL A 169 -23.39 9.50 -10.23
N GLU A 170 -22.99 8.70 -11.23
CA GLU A 170 -21.66 8.73 -11.85
C GLU A 170 -21.51 9.74 -13.02
N ASN A 171 -22.60 10.24 -13.59
CA ASN A 171 -22.54 11.06 -14.82
C ASN A 171 -23.31 12.38 -14.73
N CYS A 172 -23.88 12.72 -13.57
CA CYS A 172 -24.58 13.98 -13.34
C CYS A 172 -23.91 14.81 -12.26
N ARG A 173 -24.16 16.12 -12.29
CA ARG A 173 -23.38 17.09 -11.51
C ARG A 173 -23.77 17.09 -10.05
N ILE A 174 -22.81 16.80 -9.17
CA ILE A 174 -22.94 17.08 -7.74
C ILE A 174 -22.89 18.60 -7.51
N ALA A 175 -23.88 19.16 -6.82
CA ALA A 175 -23.97 20.59 -6.50
C ALA A 175 -23.79 21.57 -7.69
N GLY A 176 -24.13 21.14 -8.92
CA GLY A 176 -23.94 21.93 -10.14
C GLY A 176 -22.48 22.13 -10.56
N LEU A 177 -21.56 21.31 -10.03
CA LEU A 177 -20.13 21.34 -10.37
C LEU A 177 -19.88 20.64 -11.71
N PRO A 178 -19.05 21.20 -12.63
CA PRO A 178 -18.69 20.54 -13.87
C PRO A 178 -18.08 19.16 -13.63
N ASP A 179 -18.85 18.13 -13.99
CA ASP A 179 -18.54 16.72 -13.77
C ASP A 179 -17.64 16.19 -14.89
N ILE A 180 -16.41 15.77 -14.55
CA ILE A 180 -15.38 15.37 -15.52
C ILE A 180 -15.81 14.04 -16.15
N ASN A 181 -15.66 13.91 -17.47
CA ASN A 181 -15.91 12.65 -18.16
C ASN A 181 -14.75 11.66 -17.93
N THR A 182 -14.74 11.04 -16.75
CA THR A 182 -13.72 10.08 -16.29
C THR A 182 -13.67 8.81 -17.15
N SER A 183 -14.69 8.51 -17.96
CA SER A 183 -14.62 7.42 -18.95
C SER A 183 -13.65 7.71 -20.10
N ASN A 184 -13.27 8.97 -20.33
CA ASN A 184 -12.32 9.37 -21.37
C ASN A 184 -10.88 8.98 -20.98
N PRO A 185 -10.19 8.12 -21.75
CA PRO A 185 -8.84 7.65 -21.41
C PRO A 185 -7.79 8.77 -21.27
N ALA A 186 -7.93 9.87 -22.02
CA ALA A 186 -7.02 11.00 -21.93
C ALA A 186 -7.17 11.75 -20.59
N LEU A 187 -8.40 11.87 -20.08
CA LEU A 187 -8.68 12.50 -18.79
C LEU A 187 -8.25 11.60 -17.63
N ARG A 188 -8.44 10.27 -17.76
CA ARG A 188 -7.87 9.30 -16.80
C ARG A 188 -6.36 9.45 -16.66
N THR A 189 -5.67 9.50 -17.81
CA THR A 189 -4.20 9.67 -17.84
C THR A 189 -3.77 11.00 -17.22
N LEU A 190 -4.49 12.09 -17.51
CA LEU A 190 -4.23 13.41 -16.92
C LEU A 190 -4.34 13.37 -15.39
N LEU A 191 -5.43 12.80 -14.86
CA LEU A 191 -5.67 12.73 -13.41
C LEU A 191 -4.68 11.79 -12.71
N GLN A 192 -4.29 10.68 -13.34
CA GLN A 192 -3.26 9.76 -12.84
C GLN A 192 -1.88 10.43 -12.78
N ASN A 193 -1.48 11.15 -13.83
CA ASN A 193 -0.23 11.89 -13.84
C ASN A 193 -0.22 13.02 -12.79
N TRP A 194 -1.36 13.71 -12.65
CA TRP A 194 -1.50 14.76 -11.65
C TRP A 194 -1.38 14.23 -10.22
N ILE A 195 -2.05 13.13 -9.88
CA ILE A 195 -1.98 12.60 -8.50
C ILE A 195 -0.58 12.07 -8.17
N GLY A 196 0.09 11.42 -9.12
CA GLY A 196 1.48 10.99 -8.96
C GLY A 196 2.42 12.17 -8.71
N TRP A 197 2.32 13.23 -9.54
CA TRP A 197 3.08 14.47 -9.34
C TRP A 197 2.76 15.12 -7.98
N LEU A 198 1.48 15.24 -7.60
CA LEU A 198 1.09 15.93 -6.38
C LEU A 198 1.67 15.25 -5.14
N VAL A 199 1.64 13.91 -5.10
CA VAL A 199 2.20 13.13 -3.99
C VAL A 199 3.73 13.26 -3.97
N GLU A 200 4.40 13.09 -5.12
CA GLU A 200 5.86 13.14 -5.22
C GLU A 200 6.41 14.54 -4.92
N GLU A 201 5.80 15.59 -5.47
CA GLU A 201 6.26 16.98 -5.38
C GLU A 201 6.24 17.52 -3.95
N PHE A 202 5.22 17.15 -3.18
CA PHE A 202 4.99 17.66 -1.83
C PHE A 202 5.32 16.66 -0.73
N GLY A 203 5.59 15.40 -1.06
CA GLY A 203 5.94 14.35 -0.12
C GLY A 203 4.76 13.91 0.76
N PHE A 204 3.54 13.84 0.21
CA PHE A 204 2.38 13.38 0.97
C PHE A 204 2.47 11.89 1.30
N ASP A 205 2.01 11.50 2.49
CA ASP A 205 2.09 10.12 2.97
C ASP A 205 0.83 9.30 2.62
N GLY A 206 -0.24 9.97 2.22
CA GLY A 206 -1.54 9.37 1.91
C GLY A 206 -2.48 10.35 1.23
N ILE A 207 -3.56 9.83 0.65
CA ILE A 207 -4.60 10.64 0.02
C ILE A 207 -5.97 10.30 0.59
N ARG A 208 -6.79 11.33 0.86
CA ARG A 208 -8.24 11.17 1.02
C ARG A 208 -8.88 11.54 -0.31
N ILE A 209 -9.73 10.66 -0.83
CA ILE A 209 -10.34 10.83 -2.14
C ILE A 209 -11.80 11.23 -1.94
N ASP A 210 -12.14 12.41 -2.43
CA ASP A 210 -13.49 12.94 -2.41
C ASP A 210 -14.41 12.22 -3.40
N THR A 211 -15.71 12.19 -3.10
CA THR A 211 -16.79 11.88 -4.06
C THR A 211 -16.63 10.54 -4.81
N VAL A 212 -16.07 9.52 -4.16
CA VAL A 212 -15.70 8.24 -4.80
C VAL A 212 -16.87 7.59 -5.54
N LYS A 213 -18.08 7.68 -4.98
CA LYS A 213 -19.28 7.04 -5.56
C LYS A 213 -19.79 7.69 -6.84
N HIS A 214 -19.28 8.86 -7.17
CA HIS A 214 -19.67 9.67 -8.33
C HIS A 214 -18.75 9.43 -9.55
N VAL A 215 -17.79 8.52 -9.43
CA VAL A 215 -16.93 8.09 -10.54
C VAL A 215 -17.05 6.58 -10.71
N GLU A 216 -17.01 6.11 -11.95
CA GLU A 216 -17.07 4.69 -12.28
C GLU A 216 -15.92 3.90 -11.61
N LYS A 217 -16.23 2.69 -11.13
CA LYS A 217 -15.33 1.94 -10.24
C LYS A 217 -13.97 1.61 -10.83
N ASP A 218 -13.88 1.37 -12.13
CA ASP A 218 -12.63 0.98 -12.81
C ASP A 218 -11.64 2.14 -12.97
N PHE A 219 -12.05 3.38 -12.71
CA PHE A 219 -11.15 4.54 -12.60
C PHE A 219 -10.19 4.43 -11.40
N TRP A 220 -10.68 3.92 -10.27
CA TRP A 220 -10.00 4.05 -8.97
C TRP A 220 -8.72 3.22 -8.82
N PRO A 221 -8.62 1.94 -9.25
CA PRO A 221 -7.39 1.18 -9.05
C PRO A 221 -6.18 1.80 -9.76
N PRO A 222 -6.25 2.23 -11.04
CA PRO A 222 -5.14 2.95 -11.68
C PRO A 222 -4.81 4.29 -11.01
N PHE A 223 -5.82 5.06 -10.59
CA PHE A 223 -5.62 6.36 -9.93
C PHE A 223 -4.91 6.21 -8.58
N THR A 224 -5.36 5.28 -7.75
CA THR A 224 -4.74 5.02 -6.44
C THR A 224 -3.36 4.38 -6.58
N TRP A 225 -3.14 3.53 -7.58
CA TRP A 225 -1.82 3.01 -7.91
C TRP A 225 -0.86 4.14 -8.30
N ALA A 226 -1.29 5.08 -9.15
CA ALA A 226 -0.49 6.22 -9.57
C ALA A 226 -0.10 7.15 -8.40
N SER A 227 -0.93 7.21 -7.35
CA SER A 227 -0.60 7.96 -6.13
C SER A 227 0.55 7.33 -5.31
N GLY A 228 0.75 6.01 -5.41
CA GLY A 228 1.81 5.29 -4.72
C GLY A 228 1.70 5.22 -3.19
N VAL A 229 0.62 5.73 -2.59
CA VAL A 229 0.42 5.85 -1.13
C VAL A 229 -0.92 5.28 -0.68
N TYR A 230 -1.11 5.16 0.64
CA TYR A 230 -2.40 4.81 1.22
C TYR A 230 -3.53 5.74 0.74
N SER A 231 -4.65 5.15 0.30
CA SER A 231 -5.79 5.86 -0.27
C SER A 231 -7.07 5.59 0.53
N LEU A 232 -7.68 6.66 1.04
CA LEU A 232 -8.91 6.62 1.83
C LEU A 232 -10.08 7.27 1.08
N GLY A 233 -11.04 6.47 0.63
CA GLY A 233 -12.17 6.96 -0.16
C GLY A 233 -13.37 7.45 0.62
N GLU A 234 -14.00 8.50 0.11
CA GLU A 234 -15.31 8.95 0.55
C GLU A 234 -16.43 8.34 -0.31
N VAL A 235 -17.04 7.27 0.20
CA VAL A 235 -18.31 6.73 -0.34
C VAL A 235 -19.40 7.10 0.66
N PHE A 236 -20.06 8.24 0.43
CA PHE A 236 -21.09 8.76 1.34
C PHE A 236 -22.38 7.95 1.24
N ASP A 237 -22.40 6.77 1.87
CA ASP A 237 -23.55 5.87 1.98
C ASP A 237 -23.45 5.01 3.25
N GLY A 238 -24.58 4.74 3.91
CA GLY A 238 -24.62 3.94 5.14
C GLY A 238 -24.84 2.44 4.91
N ASN A 239 -25.13 2.03 3.67
CA ASN A 239 -25.40 0.64 3.31
C ASN A 239 -24.08 -0.13 3.18
N PRO A 240 -23.85 -1.15 4.04
CA PRO A 240 -22.58 -1.90 4.03
C PRO A 240 -22.37 -2.67 2.72
N ASP A 241 -23.42 -3.12 2.04
CA ASP A 241 -23.29 -3.84 0.78
C ASP A 241 -22.91 -2.90 -0.38
N TYR A 242 -23.40 -1.65 -0.35
CA TYR A 242 -22.98 -0.62 -1.30
C TYR A 242 -21.52 -0.23 -1.09
N LEU A 243 -21.12 -0.01 0.16
CA LEU A 243 -19.72 0.27 0.54
C LEU A 243 -18.78 -0.88 0.13
N ALA A 244 -19.20 -2.13 0.36
CA ALA A 244 -18.42 -3.30 -0.04
C ALA A 244 -18.15 -3.37 -1.55
N GLY A 245 -19.00 -2.77 -2.38
CA GLY A 245 -18.77 -2.64 -3.82
C GLY A 245 -17.57 -1.77 -4.20
N TYR A 246 -17.04 -0.96 -3.27
CA TYR A 246 -15.82 -0.17 -3.44
C TYR A 246 -14.62 -0.77 -2.67
N ASN A 247 -14.81 -1.91 -2.01
CA ASN A 247 -13.74 -2.62 -1.34
C ASN A 247 -12.67 -3.07 -2.36
N ASN A 248 -11.39 -3.04 -1.98
CA ASN A 248 -10.23 -3.36 -2.82
C ASN A 248 -10.00 -2.45 -4.05
N LEU A 249 -10.81 -1.43 -4.29
CA LEU A 249 -10.53 -0.42 -5.32
C LEU A 249 -9.50 0.63 -4.86
N MET A 250 -9.29 0.70 -3.54
CA MET A 250 -8.39 1.59 -2.82
C MET A 250 -8.06 0.96 -1.46
N SER A 251 -7.18 1.60 -0.69
CA SER A 251 -6.68 1.01 0.57
C SER A 251 -7.76 0.91 1.65
N GLY A 252 -8.66 1.89 1.76
CA GLY A 252 -9.75 1.89 2.71
C GLY A 252 -10.82 2.93 2.40
N LEU A 253 -11.94 2.89 3.14
CA LEU A 253 -13.04 3.86 3.01
C LEU A 253 -13.28 4.58 4.33
N LEU A 254 -13.83 5.81 4.25
CA LEU A 254 -14.50 6.44 5.37
C LEU A 254 -15.69 5.57 5.78
N ASN A 255 -15.72 5.15 7.04
CA ASN A 255 -16.64 4.14 7.53
C ASN A 255 -18.04 4.72 7.83
N TYR A 256 -18.73 5.19 6.79
CA TYR A 256 -20.10 5.68 6.89
C TYR A 256 -21.07 4.60 7.40
N GLY A 257 -20.79 3.32 7.12
CA GLY A 257 -21.55 2.20 7.66
C GLY A 257 -21.63 2.25 9.19
N VAL A 258 -20.49 2.41 9.87
CA VAL A 258 -20.41 2.54 11.34
C VAL A 258 -20.87 3.92 11.84
N TYR A 259 -20.58 5.00 11.10
CA TYR A 259 -20.93 6.38 11.48
C TYR A 259 -22.39 6.52 11.92
N TYR A 260 -23.35 6.00 11.14
CA TYR A 260 -24.77 6.18 11.43
C TYR A 260 -25.26 5.47 12.72
N PRO A 261 -25.09 4.15 12.90
CA PRO A 261 -25.52 3.47 14.13
C PRO A 261 -24.72 3.91 15.36
N MET A 262 -23.43 4.23 15.20
CA MET A 262 -22.62 4.77 16.30
C MET A 262 -23.22 6.08 16.81
N ASN A 263 -23.51 7.01 15.90
CA ASN A 263 -24.13 8.29 16.27
C ASN A 263 -25.53 8.11 16.84
N ARG A 264 -26.36 7.21 16.29
CA ARG A 264 -27.68 6.93 16.88
C ARG A 264 -27.58 6.43 18.32
N PHE A 265 -26.63 5.55 18.62
CA PHE A 265 -26.45 5.03 19.98
C PHE A 265 -26.03 6.13 20.96
N TYR A 266 -24.94 6.85 20.68
CA TYR A 266 -24.41 7.86 21.62
C TYR A 266 -25.24 9.15 21.67
N GLN A 267 -25.99 9.49 20.62
CA GLN A 267 -26.96 10.60 20.65
C GLN A 267 -28.30 10.21 21.28
N GLN A 268 -28.44 8.97 21.78
CA GLN A 268 -29.68 8.43 22.37
C GLN A 268 -30.87 8.40 21.39
N LYS A 269 -30.59 8.23 20.09
CA LYS A 269 -31.60 8.03 19.04
C LYS A 269 -31.91 6.54 18.80
N SER A 270 -31.08 5.64 19.33
CA SER A 270 -31.37 4.20 19.44
C SER A 270 -31.31 3.76 20.90
N ALA A 271 -32.13 2.77 21.23
CA ALA A 271 -32.25 2.22 22.58
C ALA A 271 -31.21 1.14 22.89
N SER A 272 -30.30 0.80 21.95
CA SER A 272 -29.29 -0.25 22.13
C SER A 272 -28.06 -0.02 21.22
N PRO A 273 -26.83 -0.38 21.65
CA PRO A 273 -25.67 -0.44 20.77
C PRO A 273 -25.70 -1.64 19.81
N GLN A 274 -26.74 -2.48 19.86
CA GLN A 274 -26.81 -3.67 19.01
C GLN A 274 -26.70 -3.34 17.51
N GLU A 275 -27.33 -2.26 17.04
CA GLU A 275 -27.20 -1.83 15.64
C GLU A 275 -25.74 -1.51 15.24
N LEU A 276 -24.97 -0.92 16.15
CA LEU A 276 -23.56 -0.63 15.96
C LEU A 276 -22.74 -1.91 15.88
N VAL A 277 -23.00 -2.84 16.82
CA VAL A 277 -22.32 -4.14 16.87
C VAL A 277 -22.64 -4.98 15.63
N ASP A 278 -23.90 -5.01 15.20
CA ASP A 278 -24.35 -5.75 14.02
C ASP A 278 -23.71 -5.19 12.74
N MET A 279 -23.65 -3.87 12.60
CA MET A 279 -22.98 -3.23 11.48
C MET A 279 -21.48 -3.55 11.46
N GLN A 280 -20.81 -3.47 12.62
CA GLN A 280 -19.40 -3.81 12.71
C GLN A 280 -19.14 -5.27 12.34
N ASN A 281 -19.96 -6.20 12.84
CA ASN A 281 -19.87 -7.62 12.50
C ASN A 281 -20.14 -7.84 11.00
N ARG A 282 -21.14 -7.16 10.43
CA ARG A 282 -21.45 -7.24 9.00
C ARG A 282 -20.27 -6.81 8.14
N LEU A 283 -19.70 -5.63 8.42
CA LEU A 283 -18.52 -5.14 7.70
C LEU A 283 -17.32 -6.08 7.86
N SER A 284 -17.13 -6.70 9.04
CA SER A 284 -16.08 -7.70 9.25
C SER A 284 -16.20 -8.92 8.32
N ASN A 285 -17.41 -9.25 7.88
CA ASN A 285 -17.68 -10.43 7.07
C ASN A 285 -17.61 -10.16 5.56
N ILE A 286 -17.75 -8.89 5.13
CA ILE A 286 -17.86 -8.54 3.70
C ILE A 286 -16.72 -7.65 3.20
N VAL A 287 -15.91 -7.08 4.10
CA VAL A 287 -14.74 -6.26 3.78
C VAL A 287 -13.49 -7.09 4.07
N SER A 288 -12.56 -7.14 3.12
CA SER A 288 -11.29 -7.88 3.20
C SER A 288 -10.40 -7.36 4.33
N ASP A 289 -10.29 -6.04 4.45
CA ASP A 289 -9.45 -5.39 5.46
C ASP A 289 -10.16 -4.20 6.13
N PRO A 290 -11.09 -4.46 7.07
CA PRO A 290 -11.80 -3.41 7.78
C PRO A 290 -10.91 -2.63 8.76
N THR A 291 -9.63 -3.02 8.93
CA THR A 291 -8.66 -2.27 9.77
C THR A 291 -8.07 -1.08 9.03
N ALA A 292 -8.08 -1.12 7.69
CA ALA A 292 -7.67 -0.02 6.84
C ALA A 292 -8.78 1.03 6.63
N TRP A 293 -10.01 0.77 7.08
CA TRP A 293 -11.08 1.76 6.97
C TRP A 293 -11.02 2.76 8.12
N ALA A 294 -11.49 3.99 7.88
CA ALA A 294 -11.38 5.05 8.85
C ALA A 294 -12.68 5.29 9.63
N THR A 295 -12.60 5.25 10.96
CA THR A 295 -13.71 5.49 11.87
C THR A 295 -13.73 6.97 12.25
N PHE A 296 -14.88 7.63 12.11
CA PHE A 296 -15.02 9.06 12.37
C PHE A 296 -16.35 9.39 13.04
N LEU A 297 -16.39 10.52 13.74
CA LEU A 297 -17.56 10.96 14.51
C LEU A 297 -18.50 11.87 13.74
N ASP A 298 -17.93 12.95 13.21
CA ASP A 298 -18.53 14.01 12.43
C ASP A 298 -17.46 14.55 11.45
N ASN A 299 -17.87 15.42 10.53
CA ASN A 299 -17.00 15.99 9.52
C ASN A 299 -17.57 17.34 9.02
N HIS A 300 -16.93 17.88 7.99
CA HIS A 300 -17.29 19.16 7.38
C HIS A 300 -18.58 19.17 6.52
N ASP A 301 -19.21 18.02 6.30
CA ASP A 301 -20.44 17.88 5.49
C ASP A 301 -21.69 17.55 6.32
N ASN A 302 -21.51 17.24 7.60
CA ASN A 302 -22.57 16.94 8.54
C ASN A 302 -22.56 17.95 9.70
N PRO A 303 -23.71 18.27 10.33
CA PRO A 303 -23.72 19.04 11.57
C PRO A 303 -22.76 18.47 12.60
N ARG A 304 -22.11 19.34 13.37
CA ARG A 304 -21.24 18.88 14.46
C ARG A 304 -22.00 18.01 15.43
N TRP A 305 -21.29 17.11 16.08
CA TRP A 305 -21.90 16.17 17.01
C TRP A 305 -22.68 16.86 18.14
N LEU A 306 -22.10 17.92 18.73
CA LEU A 306 -22.73 18.69 19.81
C LEU A 306 -23.91 19.56 19.35
N ASN A 307 -24.04 19.83 18.05
CA ASN A 307 -25.25 20.44 17.50
C ASN A 307 -26.44 19.48 17.61
N GLN A 308 -26.21 18.20 17.32
CA GLN A 308 -27.22 17.15 17.36
C GLN A 308 -27.54 16.72 18.80
N LYS A 309 -26.54 16.70 19.68
CA LYS A 309 -26.69 16.35 21.08
C LYS A 309 -25.70 17.12 21.94
N ASN A 310 -26.16 18.20 22.58
CA ASN A 310 -25.30 19.07 23.38
C ASN A 310 -24.97 18.46 24.77
N ASP A 311 -24.23 17.35 24.77
CA ASP A 311 -23.71 16.67 25.96
C ASP A 311 -22.28 16.20 25.70
N GLN A 312 -21.29 16.89 26.30
CA GLN A 312 -19.88 16.56 26.12
C GLN A 312 -19.50 15.19 26.71
N THR A 313 -20.27 14.68 27.67
CA THR A 313 -20.04 13.36 28.26
C THR A 313 -20.37 12.25 27.26
N LEU A 314 -21.48 12.40 26.55
CA LEU A 314 -21.84 11.48 25.47
C LEU A 314 -20.86 11.58 24.29
N LEU A 315 -20.39 12.80 23.97
CA LEU A 315 -19.32 13.00 23.00
C LEU A 315 -18.03 12.25 23.37
N GLN A 316 -17.61 12.32 24.63
CA GLN A 316 -16.41 11.58 25.09
C GLN A 316 -16.57 10.06 24.96
N ASN A 317 -17.76 9.49 25.22
CA ASN A 317 -18.04 8.07 24.95
C ASN A 317 -17.91 7.74 23.45
N ALA A 318 -18.47 8.60 22.59
CA ALA A 318 -18.39 8.40 21.15
C ALA A 318 -16.94 8.50 20.65
N LEU A 319 -16.15 9.45 21.15
CA LEU A 319 -14.72 9.58 20.86
C LEU A 319 -13.91 8.37 21.34
N ALA A 320 -14.26 7.77 22.48
CA ALA A 320 -13.63 6.54 22.94
C ALA A 320 -13.84 5.38 21.94
N TYR A 321 -15.04 5.26 21.36
CA TYR A 321 -15.27 4.31 20.28
C TYR A 321 -14.46 4.68 19.04
N VAL A 322 -14.51 5.93 18.57
CA VAL A 322 -13.76 6.36 17.39
C VAL A 322 -12.27 6.03 17.49
N ILE A 323 -11.63 6.35 18.62
CA ILE A 323 -10.17 6.23 18.80
C ILE A 323 -9.73 4.79 19.11
N LEU A 324 -10.55 4.00 19.81
CA LEU A 324 -10.15 2.69 20.34
C LEU A 324 -10.85 1.49 19.69
N ALA A 325 -11.85 1.70 18.85
CA ALA A 325 -12.43 0.65 18.01
C ALA A 325 -11.49 0.31 16.82
N ARG A 326 -11.82 -0.75 16.10
CA ARG A 326 -11.11 -1.17 14.89
C ARG A 326 -11.19 -0.06 13.82
N GLY A 327 -10.09 0.14 13.10
CA GLY A 327 -9.99 1.11 12.01
C GLY A 327 -9.06 2.27 12.36
N VAL A 328 -8.81 3.14 11.39
CA VAL A 328 -7.99 4.35 11.54
C VAL A 328 -8.87 5.48 12.08
N PRO A 329 -8.64 6.01 13.29
CA PRO A 329 -9.47 7.07 13.83
C PRO A 329 -9.25 8.40 13.14
N ILE A 330 -10.35 9.12 12.86
CA ILE A 330 -10.36 10.50 12.40
C ILE A 330 -11.18 11.36 13.37
N VAL A 331 -10.60 12.47 13.83
CA VAL A 331 -11.30 13.50 14.58
C VAL A 331 -11.26 14.81 13.79
N TYR A 332 -12.43 15.42 13.59
CA TYR A 332 -12.57 16.69 12.90
C TYR A 332 -12.20 17.86 13.82
N TYR A 333 -11.45 18.83 13.30
CA TYR A 333 -10.99 19.98 14.08
C TYR A 333 -12.14 20.75 14.74
N GLY A 334 -11.90 21.28 15.93
CA GLY A 334 -12.88 22.00 16.75
C GLY A 334 -13.72 21.09 17.66
N THR A 335 -13.75 19.78 17.40
CA THR A 335 -14.39 18.81 18.30
C THR A 335 -13.73 18.81 19.67
N GLU A 336 -12.41 18.98 19.73
CA GLU A 336 -11.66 19.12 20.99
C GLU A 336 -11.95 20.42 21.74
N GLN A 337 -12.58 21.41 21.08
CA GLN A 337 -13.00 22.67 21.68
C GLN A 337 -14.53 22.73 21.92
N GLY A 338 -15.23 21.62 21.69
CA GLY A 338 -16.67 21.52 21.93
C GLY A 338 -17.51 22.32 20.95
N TYR A 339 -17.07 22.44 19.69
CA TYR A 339 -17.82 23.16 18.66
C TYR A 339 -19.17 22.49 18.37
N GLY A 340 -20.19 23.33 18.11
CA GLY A 340 -21.59 22.94 17.99
C GLY A 340 -22.31 23.53 16.77
N GLY A 341 -21.58 23.93 15.72
CA GLY A 341 -22.13 24.40 14.46
C GLY A 341 -23.06 23.41 13.76
N GLY A 342 -24.08 23.95 13.09
CA GLY A 342 -25.07 23.19 12.30
C GLY A 342 -24.55 22.75 10.93
N ASN A 343 -25.40 22.70 9.91
CA ASN A 343 -24.98 22.36 8.55
C ASN A 343 -23.96 23.36 7.98
N ASP A 344 -23.25 22.95 6.92
CA ASP A 344 -22.38 23.83 6.10
C ASP A 344 -23.06 25.18 5.81
N PRO A 345 -22.40 26.33 6.09
CA PRO A 345 -21.02 26.50 6.56
C PRO A 345 -20.84 26.59 8.09
N ALA A 346 -21.89 26.39 8.87
CA ALA A 346 -21.86 26.62 10.32
C ALA A 346 -20.95 25.64 11.08
N ASN A 347 -20.72 24.42 10.57
CA ASN A 347 -19.79 23.42 11.10
C ASN A 347 -18.31 23.65 10.71
N ARG A 348 -17.99 24.77 10.06
CA ARG A 348 -16.63 25.12 9.61
C ARG A 348 -16.09 26.33 10.37
N GLU A 349 -16.41 26.45 11.66
CA GLU A 349 -15.94 27.53 12.53
C GLU A 349 -14.40 27.62 12.52
N ASP A 350 -13.81 28.81 12.57
CA ASP A 350 -12.37 28.93 12.78
C ASP A 350 -11.93 28.38 14.14
N LEU A 351 -10.74 27.79 14.24
CA LEU A 351 -10.18 27.24 15.48
C LEU A 351 -9.57 28.33 16.37
N TRP A 352 -9.06 29.42 15.79
CA TRP A 352 -8.40 30.49 16.55
C TRP A 352 -9.33 31.23 17.53
N ARG A 353 -10.65 31.24 17.33
CA ARG A 353 -11.60 31.74 18.35
C ARG A 353 -11.54 30.99 19.68
N SER A 354 -11.06 29.75 19.69
CA SER A 354 -10.89 28.96 20.91
C SER A 354 -9.67 29.37 21.74
N GLY A 355 -8.78 30.20 21.18
CA GLY A 355 -7.47 30.49 21.77
C GLY A 355 -6.53 29.27 21.80
N PHE A 356 -6.82 28.21 21.02
CA PHE A 356 -6.08 26.96 21.02
C PHE A 356 -5.97 26.34 22.43
N ASN A 357 -7.07 26.40 23.20
CA ASN A 357 -7.08 26.03 24.60
C ASN A 357 -6.80 24.54 24.82
N THR A 358 -5.58 24.20 25.24
CA THR A 358 -5.18 22.83 25.57
C THR A 358 -5.75 22.31 26.88
N ASN A 359 -6.41 23.16 27.69
CA ASN A 359 -7.00 22.77 28.98
C ASN A 359 -8.50 22.43 28.88
N SER A 360 -9.08 22.43 27.67
CA SER A 360 -10.47 21.99 27.51
C SER A 360 -10.62 20.52 27.91
N ASN A 361 -11.79 20.15 28.45
CA ASN A 361 -12.06 18.78 28.89
C ASN A 361 -11.96 17.77 27.72
N LEU A 362 -12.39 18.18 26.52
CA LEU A 362 -12.36 17.33 25.33
C LEU A 362 -10.95 17.17 24.77
N TYR A 363 -10.12 18.22 24.75
CA TYR A 363 -8.70 18.14 24.39
C TYR A 363 -7.97 17.14 25.28
N GLN A 364 -8.14 17.26 26.60
CA GLN A 364 -7.51 16.35 27.57
C GLN A 364 -8.03 14.91 27.45
N ALA A 365 -9.32 14.72 27.15
CA ALA A 365 -9.87 13.39 26.92
C ALA A 365 -9.30 12.73 25.67
N ILE A 366 -9.24 13.44 24.54
CA ILE A 366 -8.65 12.94 23.29
C ILE A 366 -7.17 12.59 23.50
N ALA A 367 -6.42 13.45 24.19
CA ALA A 367 -5.02 13.19 24.53
C ALA A 367 -4.82 11.88 25.32
N LYS A 368 -5.69 11.62 26.29
CA LYS A 368 -5.68 10.38 27.07
C LYS A 368 -6.05 9.15 26.22
N LEU A 369 -7.06 9.26 25.36
CA LEU A 369 -7.49 8.18 24.46
C LEU A 369 -6.40 7.80 23.44
N ASN A 370 -5.80 8.78 22.76
CA ASN A 370 -4.70 8.51 21.83
C ASN A 370 -3.47 7.93 22.55
N ARG A 371 -3.18 8.37 23.78
CA ARG A 371 -2.14 7.75 24.62
C ARG A 371 -2.45 6.29 24.92
N ALA A 372 -3.70 5.96 25.23
CA ALA A 372 -4.14 4.58 25.44
C ALA A 372 -3.95 3.73 24.18
N LYS A 373 -4.37 4.24 23.01
CA LYS A 373 -4.12 3.60 21.70
C LYS A 373 -2.63 3.32 21.49
N LYS A 374 -1.77 4.31 21.73
CA LYS A 374 -0.31 4.19 21.58
C LYS A 374 0.29 3.16 22.53
N ASN A 375 -0.12 3.17 23.80
CA ASN A 375 0.34 2.21 24.80
C ASN A 375 -0.08 0.77 24.48
N ALA A 376 -1.22 0.60 23.79
CA ALA A 376 -1.71 -0.69 23.30
C ALA A 376 -1.14 -1.07 21.91
N GLY A 377 0.02 -0.51 21.51
CA GLY A 377 0.69 -0.87 20.26
C GLY A 377 0.06 -0.28 18.99
N GLY A 378 -0.72 0.80 19.11
CA GLY A 378 -1.31 1.49 17.95
C GLY A 378 -2.56 0.84 17.38
N LEU A 379 -3.04 -0.28 17.92
CA LEU A 379 -4.35 -0.91 17.61
C LEU A 379 -4.62 -1.22 16.12
N ALA A 380 -3.57 -1.53 15.34
CA ALA A 380 -3.68 -1.85 13.91
C ALA A 380 -4.36 -3.19 13.58
N GLY A 381 -4.53 -4.08 14.58
CA GLY A 381 -5.03 -5.43 14.39
C GLY A 381 -6.54 -5.52 14.14
N ASN A 382 -6.97 -6.59 13.45
CA ASN A 382 -8.38 -6.96 13.32
C ASN A 382 -8.83 -7.80 14.54
N ASP A 383 -8.74 -7.21 15.73
CA ASP A 383 -8.75 -7.93 17.01
C ASP A 383 -9.80 -7.38 18.00
N GLN A 384 -10.82 -6.69 17.50
CA GLN A 384 -11.91 -6.22 18.35
C GLN A 384 -12.84 -7.35 18.74
N VAL A 385 -12.91 -7.63 20.05
CA VAL A 385 -13.79 -8.63 20.63
C VAL A 385 -14.91 -7.93 21.39
N ASN A 386 -16.15 -8.15 20.97
CA ASN A 386 -17.34 -7.74 21.71
C ASN A 386 -17.42 -8.53 23.02
N LEU A 387 -17.29 -7.86 24.17
CA LEU A 387 -17.33 -8.53 25.48
C LEU A 387 -18.76 -8.59 26.03
N GLN A 388 -19.47 -7.46 25.97
CA GLN A 388 -20.84 -7.38 26.47
C GLN A 388 -21.60 -6.22 25.84
N VAL A 389 -22.86 -6.47 25.50
CA VAL A 389 -23.80 -5.49 24.94
C VAL A 389 -24.98 -5.40 25.90
N TRP A 390 -25.28 -4.20 26.40
CA TRP A 390 -26.48 -3.90 27.17
C TRP A 390 -27.35 -2.92 26.39
N THR A 391 -28.54 -2.60 26.89
CA THR A 391 -29.41 -1.55 26.32
C THR A 391 -28.71 -0.20 26.20
N ASN A 392 -27.80 0.14 27.10
CA ASN A 392 -27.30 1.51 27.21
C ASN A 392 -25.78 1.58 27.44
N ALA A 393 -25.10 0.45 27.28
CA ALA A 393 -23.66 0.32 27.47
C ALA A 393 -23.09 -0.72 26.50
N TYR A 394 -21.83 -0.55 26.15
CA TYR A 394 -21.11 -1.45 25.27
C TYR A 394 -19.67 -1.61 25.76
N ALA A 395 -19.26 -2.86 25.92
CA ALA A 395 -17.90 -3.24 26.29
C ALA A 395 -17.25 -4.09 25.20
N TRP A 396 -16.01 -3.74 24.86
CA TRP A 396 -15.16 -4.50 23.94
C TRP A 396 -13.72 -4.57 24.43
N SER A 397 -12.92 -5.45 23.83
CA SER A 397 -11.47 -5.48 24.04
C SER A 397 -10.70 -5.42 22.74
N ARG A 398 -9.43 -5.03 22.84
CA ARG A 398 -8.41 -4.94 21.78
C ARG A 398 -7.05 -5.38 22.32
N ALA A 399 -6.06 -5.56 21.46
CA ALA A 399 -4.71 -5.99 21.80
C ALA A 399 -4.75 -7.30 22.62
N GLY A 400 -5.58 -8.24 22.15
CA GLY A 400 -5.84 -9.51 22.82
C GLY A 400 -6.52 -9.41 24.19
N GLY A 401 -6.95 -8.23 24.67
CA GLY A 401 -7.46 -8.03 26.02
C GLY A 401 -6.60 -7.12 26.90
N ASP A 402 -5.45 -6.64 26.39
CA ASP A 402 -4.60 -5.68 27.11
C ASP A 402 -5.25 -4.29 27.17
N LEU A 403 -6.17 -4.02 26.25
CA LEU A 403 -7.10 -2.89 26.30
C LEU A 403 -8.53 -3.40 26.41
N VAL A 404 -9.23 -2.99 27.46
CA VAL A 404 -10.69 -3.18 27.61
C VAL A 404 -11.34 -1.80 27.62
N VAL A 405 -12.43 -1.63 26.88
CA VAL A 405 -13.15 -0.36 26.79
C VAL A 405 -14.60 -0.56 27.17
N LEU A 406 -15.12 0.27 28.07
CA LEU A 406 -16.53 0.36 28.44
C LEU A 406 -17.07 1.76 28.16
N THR A 407 -18.13 1.84 27.36
CA THR A 407 -18.84 3.08 27.02
C THR A 407 -20.31 2.98 27.38
N THR A 408 -20.96 4.12 27.57
CA THR A 408 -22.40 4.23 27.88
C THR A 408 -23.05 5.35 27.08
N ASN A 409 -24.39 5.37 27.05
CA ASN A 409 -25.16 6.47 26.49
C ASN A 409 -26.06 7.17 27.53
N TYR A 410 -25.78 7.14 28.84
CA TYR A 410 -26.65 7.76 29.85
C TYR A 410 -26.50 9.29 30.00
N GLY A 411 -25.38 9.88 29.58
CA GLY A 411 -25.09 11.30 29.82
C GLY A 411 -24.77 11.61 31.29
N SER A 412 -24.62 12.88 31.64
CA SER A 412 -23.95 13.37 32.88
C SER A 412 -24.59 13.06 34.24
N SER A 413 -25.60 12.19 34.36
CA SER A 413 -26.50 12.17 35.53
C SER A 413 -26.82 10.80 36.16
N ARG A 414 -26.00 9.76 35.95
CA ARG A 414 -26.27 8.43 36.55
C ARG A 414 -25.02 7.69 36.99
N ASN A 415 -25.08 7.11 38.20
CA ASN A 415 -24.11 6.11 38.65
C ASN A 415 -24.64 4.72 38.30
N SER A 416 -23.78 3.83 37.82
CA SER A 416 -24.16 2.46 37.45
C SER A 416 -22.98 1.51 37.60
N GLU A 417 -23.27 0.25 37.91
CA GLU A 417 -22.28 -0.83 37.92
C GLU A 417 -22.51 -1.75 36.73
N TYR A 418 -21.43 -2.09 36.03
CA TYR A 418 -21.44 -3.06 34.94
C TYR A 418 -20.47 -4.18 35.26
N CYS A 419 -21.01 -5.39 35.43
CA CYS A 419 -20.21 -6.60 35.59
C CYS A 419 -20.22 -7.41 34.30
N PHE A 420 -19.05 -7.77 33.78
CA PHE A 420 -18.90 -8.54 32.54
C PHE A 420 -17.63 -9.38 32.55
N ASN A 421 -17.57 -10.39 31.68
CA ASN A 421 -16.39 -11.23 31.53
C ASN A 421 -15.43 -10.61 30.50
N THR A 422 -14.21 -10.33 30.94
CA THR A 422 -13.13 -9.78 30.09
C THR A 422 -12.40 -10.83 29.27
N GLN A 423 -12.68 -12.12 29.52
CA GLN A 423 -11.95 -13.28 28.99
C GLN A 423 -10.48 -13.35 29.44
N ARG A 424 -10.09 -12.55 30.45
CA ARG A 424 -8.74 -12.49 31.01
C ARG A 424 -8.81 -12.65 32.52
N PRO A 425 -8.57 -13.85 33.09
CA PRO A 425 -8.65 -14.09 34.53
C PRO A 425 -7.49 -13.44 35.29
N ASN A 426 -7.73 -13.00 36.52
CA ASN A 426 -6.72 -12.42 37.44
C ASN A 426 -5.85 -11.32 36.80
N THR A 427 -6.41 -10.57 35.87
CA THR A 427 -5.69 -9.54 35.12
C THR A 427 -6.05 -8.18 35.70
N THR A 428 -5.05 -7.33 35.88
CA THR A 428 -5.21 -5.98 36.40
C THR A 428 -4.95 -4.97 35.31
N TRP A 429 -5.81 -3.97 35.21
CA TRP A 429 -5.66 -2.86 34.28
C TRP A 429 -5.80 -1.53 35.02
N ASN A 430 -5.15 -0.49 34.49
CA ASN A 430 -5.26 0.89 34.97
C ASN A 430 -6.29 1.68 34.19
N ASP A 431 -7.09 2.48 34.88
CA ASP A 431 -8.00 3.43 34.26
C ASP A 431 -7.24 4.61 33.63
N VAL A 432 -7.39 4.79 32.32
CA VAL A 432 -6.80 5.88 31.53
C VAL A 432 -7.18 7.28 32.03
N PHE A 433 -8.33 7.45 32.68
CA PHE A 433 -8.78 8.73 33.20
C PHE A 433 -8.43 8.98 34.68
N GLY A 434 -7.84 8.00 35.37
CA GLY A 434 -7.19 8.18 36.68
C GLY A 434 -7.95 7.66 37.89
N SER A 435 -8.95 6.78 37.74
CA SER A 435 -9.81 6.28 38.82
C SER A 435 -9.21 5.18 39.72
N GLY A 436 -8.05 4.63 39.36
CA GLY A 436 -7.47 3.46 40.02
C GLY A 436 -7.31 2.26 39.08
N THR A 437 -7.31 1.06 39.66
CA THR A 437 -7.09 -0.22 38.96
C THR A 437 -8.32 -1.12 39.02
N TYR A 438 -8.62 -1.83 37.95
CA TYR A 438 -9.63 -2.88 37.92
C TYR A 438 -8.96 -4.23 37.78
N THR A 439 -9.38 -5.22 38.58
CA THR A 439 -8.84 -6.58 38.52
C THR A 439 -9.97 -7.56 38.29
N SER A 440 -9.85 -8.39 37.26
CA SER A 440 -10.78 -9.48 37.04
C SER A 440 -10.52 -10.62 38.03
N ASN A 441 -11.57 -11.35 38.42
CA ASN A 441 -11.43 -12.53 39.27
C ASN A 441 -10.90 -13.75 38.47
N GLY A 442 -10.83 -14.91 39.13
CA GLY A 442 -10.34 -16.16 38.53
C GLY A 442 -11.17 -16.69 37.34
N SER A 443 -12.40 -16.20 37.13
CA SER A 443 -13.23 -16.53 35.95
C SER A 443 -13.19 -15.46 34.85
N GLY A 444 -12.39 -14.40 35.03
CA GLY A 444 -12.30 -13.27 34.09
C GLY A 444 -13.35 -12.18 34.30
N GLN A 445 -14.19 -12.29 35.34
CA GLN A 445 -15.24 -11.33 35.62
C GLN A 445 -14.71 -10.08 36.32
N VAL A 446 -15.11 -8.91 35.85
CA VAL A 446 -14.81 -7.60 36.45
C VAL A 446 -16.11 -6.82 36.63
N CYS A 447 -16.21 -6.03 37.70
CA CYS A 447 -17.31 -5.08 37.93
C CYS A 447 -16.77 -3.66 37.91
N VAL A 448 -17.35 -2.83 37.04
CA VAL A 448 -16.92 -1.46 36.79
C VAL A 448 -17.99 -0.50 37.25
N GLN A 449 -17.61 0.40 38.17
CA GLN A 449 -18.45 1.46 38.70
C GLN A 449 -18.27 2.73 37.88
N ILE A 450 -19.30 3.15 37.14
CA ILE A 450 -19.33 4.41 36.42
C ILE A 450 -19.95 5.46 37.33
N ARG A 451 -19.19 6.52 37.65
CA ARG A 451 -19.61 7.64 38.52
C ARG A 451 -19.68 8.95 37.74
N ASN A 452 -20.76 9.72 37.92
CA ASN A 452 -20.98 11.03 37.27
C ASN A 452 -20.80 11.02 35.73
N ALA A 453 -20.95 9.85 35.11
CA ALA A 453 -20.76 9.53 33.69
C ALA A 453 -19.49 10.07 32.98
N SER A 454 -18.59 10.73 33.71
CA SER A 454 -17.40 11.44 33.21
C SER A 454 -16.15 10.56 33.13
N TRP A 455 -16.32 9.25 33.24
CA TRP A 455 -15.21 8.31 33.38
C TRP A 455 -15.48 7.13 32.44
N HIS A 456 -14.90 7.21 31.25
CA HIS A 456 -14.81 6.09 30.31
C HIS A 456 -13.60 5.29 30.70
N ILE A 457 -13.74 3.98 30.84
CA ILE A 457 -12.59 3.17 31.22
C ILE A 457 -12.06 2.53 29.96
N ALA A 458 -11.00 3.13 29.42
CA ALA A 458 -10.00 2.40 28.68
C ALA A 458 -9.05 1.83 29.73
N VAL A 459 -9.16 0.54 30.01
CA VAL A 459 -8.29 -0.12 30.99
C VAL A 459 -7.09 -0.68 30.25
N THR A 460 -5.90 -0.15 30.56
CA THR A 460 -4.62 -0.57 29.92
C THR A 460 -3.73 -1.26 30.94
N ILE A 461 -3.04 -2.33 30.55
CA ILE A 461 -2.02 -2.96 31.40
C ILE A 461 -0.79 -2.04 31.47
N THR A 462 -0.26 -1.80 32.67
CA THR A 462 1.09 -1.21 32.79
C THR A 462 2.11 -2.29 32.48
N ALA A 463 2.84 -2.16 31.38
CA ALA A 463 4.03 -2.97 31.15
C ALA A 463 5.06 -2.66 32.25
N MET A 464 5.23 -3.55 33.22
CA MET A 464 6.51 -3.65 33.92
C MET A 464 7.56 -3.98 32.87
N HIS A 465 8.64 -3.19 32.83
CA HIS A 465 9.77 -3.35 31.92
C HIS A 465 10.13 -4.83 31.74
N ARG A 466 9.83 -5.38 30.55
CA ARG A 466 10.57 -6.51 30.00
C ARG A 466 11.31 -6.00 28.78
N LEU A 467 12.63 -6.03 28.89
CA LEU A 467 13.54 -5.97 27.75
C LEU A 467 13.11 -7.01 26.70
N PRO A 468 13.31 -6.76 25.39
CA PRO A 468 12.78 -7.61 24.35
C PRO A 468 13.56 -8.93 24.32
N MET A 469 12.95 -9.98 24.85
CA MET A 469 13.28 -11.37 24.53
C MET A 469 12.04 -12.04 23.98
N SER A 470 12.10 -12.40 22.69
CA SER A 470 11.55 -13.61 22.08
C SER A 470 10.14 -14.09 22.50
N PHE A 471 9.16 -13.94 21.62
CA PHE A 471 7.91 -14.74 21.53
C PHE A 471 7.41 -14.58 20.08
N LEU A 472 7.20 -15.56 19.18
CA LEU A 472 6.85 -16.99 19.23
C LEU A 472 5.52 -17.32 19.95
N MET A 473 4.49 -17.45 19.10
CA MET A 473 3.24 -18.21 19.23
C MET A 473 2.26 -17.90 20.38
N ALA A 474 1.03 -17.51 20.02
CA ALA A 474 -0.16 -18.36 20.18
C ALA A 474 -1.45 -17.61 19.80
N ALA A 475 -2.22 -18.13 18.85
CA ALA A 475 -3.68 -18.34 18.95
C ALA A 475 -4.21 -18.92 17.63
N SER A 476 -4.52 -20.22 17.65
CA SER A 476 -5.20 -20.94 16.56
C SER A 476 -6.68 -21.15 16.86
N ALA A 477 -7.47 -21.27 15.79
CA ALA A 477 -8.81 -21.87 15.64
C ALA A 477 -10.01 -21.00 16.10
N ALA A 478 -11.12 -20.89 15.36
CA ALA A 478 -11.67 -21.75 14.31
C ALA A 478 -12.45 -20.93 13.26
N ALA A 479 -12.33 -21.28 11.97
CA ALA A 479 -13.18 -20.77 10.89
C ALA A 479 -13.84 -21.95 10.15
N THR A 480 -15.17 -21.95 10.16
CA THR A 480 -16.01 -22.88 9.41
C THR A 480 -16.04 -22.49 7.94
N VAL A 481 -15.82 -23.48 7.07
CA VAL A 481 -15.70 -23.36 5.60
C VAL A 481 -17.02 -22.93 4.97
N LEU A 482 -17.04 -21.82 4.22
CA LEU A 482 -18.06 -21.48 3.23
C LEU A 482 -17.41 -21.27 1.86
N ARG A 483 -17.86 -22.05 0.89
CA ARG A 483 -17.34 -22.14 -0.48
C ARG A 483 -17.76 -20.91 -1.30
N PHE A 484 -16.81 -20.23 -1.93
CA PHE A 484 -17.04 -19.23 -2.98
C PHE A 484 -16.81 -19.84 -4.37
N SER A 485 -17.60 -19.39 -5.35
CA SER A 485 -17.50 -19.73 -6.78
C SER A 485 -16.34 -18.96 -7.45
N PRO A 486 -15.72 -19.51 -8.50
CA PRO A 486 -14.46 -18.98 -9.05
C PRO A 486 -14.70 -17.69 -9.83
N SER A 487 -13.95 -16.64 -9.46
CA SER A 487 -13.92 -15.36 -10.16
C SER A 487 -12.93 -15.39 -11.33
N ILE A 488 -13.35 -14.82 -12.46
CA ILE A 488 -12.59 -14.72 -13.71
C ILE A 488 -11.70 -13.47 -13.62
N LEU A 489 -10.42 -13.57 -14.01
CA LEU A 489 -9.47 -12.46 -14.10
C LEU A 489 -10.06 -11.25 -14.88
N PRO A 490 -9.85 -10.01 -14.45
CA PRO A 490 -9.72 -8.91 -15.39
C PRO A 490 -8.38 -9.11 -16.13
N SER A 491 -8.45 -9.38 -17.44
CA SER A 491 -7.28 -9.55 -18.30
C SER A 491 -6.40 -8.29 -18.28
N LEU A 492 -5.23 -8.36 -17.64
CA LEU A 492 -4.18 -7.33 -17.77
C LEU A 492 -3.46 -7.56 -19.11
N PRO A 493 -3.41 -6.55 -20.01
CA PRO A 493 -3.01 -6.76 -21.40
C PRO A 493 -1.49 -6.95 -21.56
N HIS A 494 -1.12 -7.78 -22.55
CA HIS A 494 0.23 -7.84 -23.15
C HIS A 494 0.57 -6.57 -23.93
N ASP A 495 -0.45 -5.77 -24.25
CA ASP A 495 -0.35 -4.62 -25.13
C ASP A 495 0.48 -3.50 -24.50
N PRO A 496 1.06 -2.62 -25.32
CA PRO A 496 1.74 -1.43 -24.83
C PRO A 496 0.84 -0.65 -23.90
N LEU A 497 1.36 -0.26 -22.73
CA LEU A 497 0.65 0.66 -21.86
C LEU A 497 0.64 2.06 -22.48
N PRO A 498 -0.37 2.89 -22.15
CA PRO A 498 -0.39 4.29 -22.58
C PRO A 498 0.89 5.02 -22.15
N ALA A 499 1.30 6.00 -22.96
CA ALA A 499 2.56 6.71 -22.77
C ALA A 499 2.62 7.40 -21.39
N VAL A 500 3.59 7.01 -20.57
CA VAL A 500 3.93 7.70 -19.32
C VAL A 500 4.70 8.98 -19.67
N ARG A 501 4.47 10.07 -18.92
CA ARG A 501 5.19 11.33 -19.15
C ARG A 501 6.67 11.13 -18.87
N VAL A 502 7.49 11.20 -19.91
CA VAL A 502 8.94 11.11 -19.82
C VAL A 502 9.52 12.52 -19.58
N PRO A 503 10.32 12.75 -18.52
CA PRO A 503 11.00 14.02 -18.32
C PRO A 503 11.96 14.32 -19.47
N THR A 504 12.15 15.61 -19.77
CA THR A 504 12.99 16.01 -20.91
C THR A 504 14.46 15.67 -20.67
N LYS A 505 15.22 15.52 -21.74
CA LYS A 505 16.69 15.36 -21.66
C LYS A 505 17.36 16.46 -20.81
N ALA A 506 16.87 17.70 -20.91
CA ALA A 506 17.40 18.83 -20.13
C ALA A 506 17.24 18.64 -18.62
N TYR A 507 16.08 18.14 -18.18
CA TYR A 507 15.82 17.81 -16.77
C TYR A 507 16.84 16.80 -16.25
N TRP A 508 17.12 15.73 -17.00
CA TRP A 508 18.06 14.70 -16.56
C TRP A 508 19.51 15.18 -16.51
N VAL A 509 19.90 16.07 -17.42
CA VAL A 509 21.21 16.73 -17.37
C VAL A 509 21.35 17.59 -16.12
N GLU A 510 20.32 18.37 -15.78
CA GLU A 510 20.30 19.19 -14.58
C GLU A 510 20.34 18.35 -13.30
N LYS A 511 19.50 17.33 -13.20
CA LYS A 511 19.47 16.40 -12.06
C LYS A 511 20.84 15.71 -11.86
N ALA A 512 21.42 15.19 -12.93
CA ALA A 512 22.73 14.55 -12.86
C ALA A 512 23.82 15.53 -12.40
N ALA A 513 23.79 16.79 -12.87
CA ALA A 513 24.73 17.81 -12.43
C ALA A 513 24.58 18.13 -10.92
N LEU A 514 23.34 18.24 -10.42
CA LEU A 514 23.06 18.48 -9.00
C LEU A 514 23.54 17.32 -8.11
N GLU A 515 23.42 16.08 -8.57
CA GLU A 515 23.86 14.88 -7.84
C GLU A 515 25.34 14.53 -8.05
N GLY A 516 26.05 15.30 -8.90
CA GLY A 516 27.44 15.01 -9.27
C GLY A 516 27.60 13.66 -9.96
N ARG A 517 26.66 13.33 -10.86
CA ARG A 517 26.58 12.08 -11.64
C ARG A 517 26.75 12.33 -13.14
N GLN A 518 27.14 11.30 -13.86
CA GLN A 518 27.09 11.29 -15.34
C GLN A 518 25.69 10.90 -15.83
N VAL A 519 25.30 11.32 -17.04
CA VAL A 519 24.00 10.94 -17.63
C VAL A 519 24.16 10.34 -19.03
N CYS A 520 23.49 9.21 -19.26
CA CYS A 520 23.35 8.59 -20.57
C CYS A 520 21.87 8.58 -20.96
N HIS A 521 21.52 9.31 -22.03
CA HIS A 521 20.18 9.33 -22.59
C HIS A 521 20.18 8.51 -23.88
N ILE A 522 19.51 7.36 -23.87
CA ILE A 522 19.59 6.35 -24.94
C ILE A 522 18.30 6.40 -25.76
N GLU A 523 18.29 7.10 -26.88
CA GLU A 523 17.13 7.10 -27.79
C GLU A 523 17.04 5.77 -28.54
N PRO A 524 15.81 5.29 -28.83
CA PRO A 524 15.64 4.13 -29.69
C PRO A 524 16.04 4.45 -31.14
N ASP A 525 16.46 3.43 -31.87
CA ASP A 525 16.78 3.54 -33.28
C ASP A 525 15.53 4.00 -34.06
N PRO A 526 15.61 5.13 -34.80
CA PRO A 526 14.45 5.72 -35.47
C PRO A 526 13.91 4.88 -36.63
N HIS A 527 14.63 3.83 -37.03
CA HIS A 527 14.28 2.92 -38.11
C HIS A 527 13.97 1.50 -37.60
N GLY A 528 13.92 1.29 -36.28
CA GLY A 528 13.65 -0.02 -35.67
C GLY A 528 14.83 -0.99 -35.77
N GLY A 529 16.06 -0.46 -35.90
CA GLY A 529 17.30 -1.23 -35.80
C GLY A 529 17.55 -1.81 -34.41
N ASP A 530 18.63 -2.59 -34.26
CA ASP A 530 19.00 -3.16 -32.96
C ASP A 530 19.55 -2.09 -32.00
N ASP A 531 18.88 -1.91 -30.87
CA ASP A 531 19.21 -0.94 -29.83
C ASP A 531 20.22 -1.46 -28.80
N ALA A 532 20.42 -2.79 -28.74
CA ALA A 532 21.31 -3.41 -27.77
C ALA A 532 22.75 -2.87 -27.82
N PRO A 533 23.37 -2.55 -28.98
CA PRO A 533 24.69 -1.91 -29.03
C PRO A 533 24.75 -0.56 -28.30
N ALA A 534 23.71 0.28 -28.40
CA ALA A 534 23.65 1.56 -27.71
C ALA A 534 23.50 1.38 -26.19
N ILE A 535 22.71 0.40 -25.78
CA ILE A 535 22.56 0.01 -24.38
C ILE A 535 23.89 -0.50 -23.82
N LEU A 536 24.57 -1.40 -24.54
CA LEU A 536 25.88 -1.94 -24.13
C LEU A 536 26.92 -0.83 -23.98
N GLU A 537 26.99 0.10 -24.93
CA GLU A 537 27.91 1.23 -24.88
C GLU A 537 27.66 2.11 -23.64
N ALA A 538 26.40 2.39 -23.33
CA ALA A 538 26.04 3.16 -22.15
C ALA A 538 26.37 2.42 -20.85
N PHE A 539 25.95 1.16 -20.72
CA PHE A 539 26.06 0.41 -19.47
C PHE A 539 27.49 -0.06 -19.18
N ASN A 540 28.29 -0.39 -20.20
CA ASN A 540 29.64 -0.92 -19.99
C ASN A 540 30.75 0.12 -20.06
N HIS A 541 30.54 1.24 -20.75
CA HIS A 541 31.60 2.20 -21.03
C HIS A 541 31.29 3.61 -20.54
N LYS A 542 30.16 4.20 -20.93
CA LYS A 542 29.91 5.62 -20.68
C LYS A 542 29.34 5.93 -19.29
N CYS A 543 28.44 5.09 -18.79
CA CYS A 543 27.67 5.34 -17.57
C CYS A 543 27.71 4.15 -16.61
N ARG A 544 28.85 3.46 -16.55
CA ARG A 544 29.02 2.29 -15.68
C ARG A 544 29.12 2.64 -14.19
N TYR A 545 29.59 3.84 -13.85
CA TYR A 545 29.88 4.27 -12.48
C TYR A 545 29.27 5.64 -12.20
N LYS A 546 28.62 5.80 -11.04
CA LYS A 546 28.10 7.08 -10.51
C LYS A 546 27.33 7.88 -11.57
N SER A 547 26.27 7.26 -12.09
CA SER A 547 25.58 7.74 -13.28
C SER A 547 24.06 7.58 -13.19
N ILE A 548 23.37 8.18 -14.17
CA ILE A 548 21.95 8.00 -14.44
C ILE A 548 21.82 7.58 -15.92
N ILE A 549 21.13 6.48 -16.18
CA ILE A 549 20.86 5.96 -17.52
C ILE A 549 19.37 6.07 -17.79
N ILE A 550 19.00 6.73 -18.88
CA ILE A 550 17.60 6.98 -19.26
C ILE A 550 17.29 6.25 -20.57
N LEU A 551 16.24 5.44 -20.55
CA LEU A 551 15.59 4.80 -21.69
C LEU A 551 14.21 5.46 -21.92
N PRO A 552 14.17 6.66 -22.54
CA PRO A 552 12.97 7.47 -22.72
C PRO A 552 11.99 6.94 -23.79
N GLY A 553 12.50 6.16 -24.75
CA GLY A 553 11.78 5.76 -25.94
C GLY A 553 10.63 4.80 -25.64
N PRO A 554 9.56 4.78 -26.45
CA PRO A 554 8.42 3.90 -26.22
C PRO A 554 8.73 2.43 -26.53
N LEU A 555 9.66 2.18 -27.45
CA LEU A 555 10.02 0.84 -27.92
C LEU A 555 11.49 0.80 -28.34
N TYR A 556 12.20 -0.23 -27.88
CA TYR A 556 13.57 -0.58 -28.26
C TYR A 556 13.58 -2.01 -28.78
N HIS A 557 14.23 -2.26 -29.91
CA HIS A 557 14.38 -3.59 -30.49
C HIS A 557 15.70 -4.22 -30.06
N ILE A 558 15.64 -5.44 -29.52
CA ILE A 558 16.80 -6.16 -29.01
C ILE A 558 17.08 -7.37 -29.92
N ASN A 559 18.21 -7.31 -30.63
CA ASN A 559 18.71 -8.38 -31.51
C ASN A 559 20.12 -8.86 -31.15
N THR A 560 20.78 -8.24 -30.18
CA THR A 560 22.13 -8.64 -29.70
C THR A 560 22.06 -9.08 -28.23
N PRO A 561 22.67 -10.22 -27.84
CA PRO A 561 22.77 -10.62 -26.44
C PRO A 561 23.58 -9.60 -25.63
N MET A 562 23.15 -9.32 -24.41
CA MET A 562 23.72 -8.25 -23.59
C MET A 562 24.45 -8.78 -22.36
N ASN A 563 25.62 -8.22 -22.05
CA ASN A 563 26.27 -8.43 -20.77
C ASN A 563 26.62 -7.06 -20.19
N THR A 564 25.86 -6.64 -19.18
CA THR A 564 25.93 -5.33 -18.53
C THR A 564 26.14 -5.51 -17.03
N THR A 565 27.18 -6.26 -16.68
CA THR A 565 27.56 -6.53 -15.29
C THR A 565 28.60 -5.53 -14.78
N ASN A 566 28.75 -5.45 -13.46
CA ASN A 566 29.66 -4.54 -12.75
C ASN A 566 29.28 -3.04 -12.95
N LEU A 567 27.99 -2.73 -12.94
CA LEU A 567 27.53 -1.37 -12.68
C LEU A 567 27.84 -1.00 -11.22
N GLU A 568 28.11 0.26 -10.94
CA GLU A 568 28.35 0.71 -9.56
C GLU A 568 27.76 2.10 -9.33
N ASP A 569 26.84 2.21 -8.36
CA ASP A 569 26.15 3.47 -8.03
C ASP A 569 25.44 4.07 -9.27
N VAL A 570 24.52 3.30 -9.86
CA VAL A 570 23.84 3.65 -11.12
C VAL A 570 22.33 3.71 -10.93
N PHE A 571 21.71 4.79 -11.37
CA PHE A 571 20.26 4.90 -11.53
C PHE A 571 19.86 4.57 -12.97
N ILE A 572 18.85 3.73 -13.16
CA ILE A 572 18.32 3.36 -14.48
C ILE A 572 16.83 3.71 -14.51
N GLU A 573 16.44 4.52 -15.49
CA GLU A 573 15.07 4.99 -15.69
C GLU A 573 14.53 4.44 -17.01
N GLN A 574 13.61 3.47 -16.94
CA GLN A 574 13.03 2.82 -18.11
C GLN A 574 11.54 3.15 -18.23
N TYR A 575 11.16 3.83 -19.31
CA TYR A 575 9.77 4.21 -19.57
C TYR A 575 9.08 3.33 -20.61
N GLY A 576 9.83 2.78 -21.56
CA GLY A 576 9.27 2.00 -22.66
C GLY A 576 9.59 0.51 -22.64
N ARG A 577 9.31 -0.12 -23.78
CA ARG A 577 9.42 -1.56 -23.98
C ARG A 577 10.77 -1.93 -24.61
N LEU A 578 11.48 -2.89 -24.02
CA LEU A 578 12.56 -3.63 -24.67
C LEU A 578 11.94 -4.89 -25.29
N LEU A 579 11.96 -5.01 -26.61
CA LEU A 579 11.32 -6.10 -27.36
C LEU A 579 12.38 -6.97 -28.03
N TRP A 580 12.45 -8.24 -27.64
CA TRP A 580 13.34 -9.21 -28.25
C TRP A 580 12.78 -9.68 -29.60
N SER A 581 13.66 -9.90 -30.59
CA SER A 581 13.25 -10.52 -31.85
C SER A 581 12.73 -11.94 -31.67
N ASN A 582 11.93 -12.37 -32.63
CA ASN A 582 11.33 -13.70 -32.68
C ASN A 582 12.21 -14.75 -33.38
N ASP A 583 13.50 -14.47 -33.63
CA ASP A 583 14.41 -15.40 -34.30
C ASP A 583 14.92 -16.46 -33.31
N VAL A 584 14.16 -17.54 -33.19
CA VAL A 584 14.46 -18.66 -32.28
C VAL A 584 15.82 -19.29 -32.60
N ASP A 585 16.13 -19.56 -33.87
CA ASP A 585 17.37 -20.23 -34.26
C ASP A 585 18.60 -19.39 -33.95
N TYR A 586 18.51 -18.07 -34.18
CA TYR A 586 19.56 -17.13 -33.79
C TYR A 586 19.78 -17.14 -32.28
N TRP A 587 18.72 -16.95 -31.48
CA TRP A 587 18.85 -16.87 -30.02
C TRP A 587 19.37 -18.17 -29.38
N LEU A 588 19.03 -19.33 -29.95
CA LEU A 588 19.61 -20.62 -29.55
C LEU A 588 21.13 -20.67 -29.82
N SER A 589 21.61 -20.00 -30.87
CA SER A 589 23.04 -20.00 -31.24
C SER A 589 23.90 -19.03 -30.43
N VAL A 590 23.30 -18.00 -29.83
CA VAL A 590 24.04 -16.92 -29.12
C VAL A 590 23.73 -16.81 -27.62
N SER A 591 22.83 -17.63 -27.09
CA SER A 591 22.50 -17.60 -25.67
C SER A 591 23.71 -17.94 -24.79
N MET A 592 23.85 -17.22 -23.68
CA MET A 592 24.96 -17.38 -22.74
C MET A 592 24.58 -18.41 -21.67
N PRO A 593 25.45 -19.38 -21.35
CA PRO A 593 25.14 -20.38 -20.33
C PRO A 593 25.00 -19.76 -18.95
N ILE A 594 24.07 -20.29 -18.16
CA ILE A 594 24.05 -20.11 -16.70
C ILE A 594 24.58 -21.39 -16.04
N ASP A 595 25.23 -21.26 -14.89
CA ASP A 595 25.92 -22.37 -14.21
C ASP A 595 24.96 -23.37 -13.51
N PHE A 596 23.83 -23.68 -14.14
CA PHE A 596 22.78 -24.56 -13.61
C PHE A 596 21.96 -25.21 -14.74
N GLN A 597 21.81 -26.54 -14.71
CA GLN A 597 20.93 -27.33 -15.61
C GLN A 597 21.12 -27.14 -17.14
N ASN A 598 22.28 -26.67 -17.62
CA ASN A 598 22.50 -26.26 -19.02
C ASN A 598 21.55 -25.17 -19.51
N GLN A 599 20.98 -24.38 -18.59
CA GLN A 599 20.10 -23.29 -18.95
C GLN A 599 20.92 -22.11 -19.47
N SER A 600 20.25 -21.14 -20.07
CA SER A 600 20.93 -20.02 -20.74
C SER A 600 20.15 -18.73 -20.59
N THR A 601 20.79 -17.61 -20.87
CA THR A 601 20.18 -16.27 -20.87
C THR A 601 20.67 -15.48 -22.07
N VAL A 602 19.89 -14.49 -22.50
CA VAL A 602 20.32 -13.51 -23.50
C VAL A 602 20.78 -12.20 -22.87
N TRP A 603 20.60 -12.02 -21.55
CA TRP A 603 21.08 -10.84 -20.86
C TRP A 603 21.64 -11.15 -19.48
N ASN A 604 22.95 -10.97 -19.27
CA ASN A 604 23.54 -10.89 -17.93
C ASN A 604 23.55 -9.44 -17.44
N PHE A 605 22.91 -9.17 -16.31
CA PHE A 605 22.83 -7.84 -15.69
C PHE A 605 23.30 -7.89 -14.24
N GLY A 606 24.07 -6.91 -13.77
CA GLY A 606 24.53 -6.92 -12.38
C GLY A 606 25.40 -5.73 -12.00
N GLY A 607 25.66 -5.58 -10.70
CA GLY A 607 26.37 -4.42 -10.17
C GLY A 607 26.18 -4.25 -8.67
N ASP A 608 26.54 -3.09 -8.16
CA ASP A 608 26.44 -2.73 -6.74
C ASP A 608 25.80 -1.33 -6.62
N ARG A 609 24.86 -1.16 -5.68
CA ARG A 609 24.09 0.09 -5.51
C ARG A 609 23.41 0.55 -6.80
N VAL A 610 22.73 -0.38 -7.47
CA VAL A 610 21.96 -0.08 -8.69
C VAL A 610 20.49 0.09 -8.32
N VAL A 611 19.88 1.17 -8.81
CA VAL A 611 18.43 1.39 -8.69
C VAL A 611 17.85 1.43 -10.09
N TRP A 612 16.93 0.53 -10.40
CA TRP A 612 16.24 0.47 -11.69
C TRP A 612 14.75 0.69 -11.50
N GLN A 613 14.27 1.82 -12.03
CA GLN A 613 12.89 2.25 -11.96
C GLN A 613 12.20 2.08 -13.31
N GLY A 614 11.10 1.31 -13.31
CA GLY A 614 10.26 1.04 -14.48
C GLY A 614 8.97 1.87 -14.56
N HIS A 615 8.64 2.66 -13.54
CA HIS A 615 7.45 3.54 -13.54
C HIS A 615 6.12 2.83 -13.84
N GLY A 616 6.05 1.51 -13.63
CA GLY A 616 4.89 0.69 -13.98
C GLY A 616 4.68 0.48 -15.48
N SER A 617 5.55 1.02 -16.35
CA SER A 617 5.44 0.99 -17.82
C SER A 617 6.64 0.37 -18.52
N GLY A 618 7.84 0.53 -17.95
CA GLY A 618 9.07 -0.13 -18.37
C GLY A 618 8.90 -1.63 -18.49
N THR A 619 8.92 -2.12 -19.74
CA THR A 619 8.56 -3.50 -20.08
C THR A 619 9.73 -4.23 -20.70
N MET A 620 9.98 -5.46 -20.27
CA MET A 620 10.83 -6.43 -20.94
C MET A 620 9.93 -7.48 -21.62
N ASP A 621 9.96 -7.52 -22.95
CA ASP A 621 9.07 -8.34 -23.76
C ASP A 621 9.86 -9.42 -24.50
N GLY A 622 9.80 -10.64 -23.98
CA GLY A 622 10.55 -11.77 -24.52
C GLY A 622 10.03 -12.30 -25.86
N ASN A 623 8.88 -11.81 -26.35
CA ASN A 623 8.26 -12.31 -27.58
C ASN A 623 7.99 -13.85 -27.54
N GLY A 624 7.59 -14.32 -26.36
CA GLY A 624 7.48 -15.73 -25.95
C GLY A 624 6.56 -16.63 -26.78
N GLN A 625 5.59 -16.10 -27.54
CA GLN A 625 4.65 -16.96 -28.27
C GLN A 625 5.37 -17.91 -29.25
N VAL A 626 6.37 -17.41 -30.00
CA VAL A 626 7.15 -18.26 -30.92
C VAL A 626 7.93 -19.35 -30.19
N TRP A 627 8.32 -19.08 -28.93
CA TRP A 627 9.02 -20.05 -28.08
C TRP A 627 8.09 -21.14 -27.56
N TYR A 628 6.84 -20.80 -27.22
CA TYR A 628 5.85 -21.79 -26.79
C TYR A 628 5.50 -22.74 -27.93
N ASP A 629 5.33 -22.19 -29.14
CA ASP A 629 5.01 -22.95 -30.35
C ASP A 629 6.18 -23.84 -30.82
N TRP A 630 7.40 -23.36 -30.61
CA TRP A 630 8.62 -24.15 -30.84
C TRP A 630 8.79 -25.26 -29.80
N ALA A 631 8.60 -24.96 -28.52
CA ALA A 631 8.81 -25.90 -27.43
C ALA A 631 7.74 -27.00 -27.36
N ARG A 632 6.51 -26.71 -27.79
CA ARG A 632 5.37 -27.67 -27.84
C ARG A 632 5.15 -28.41 -26.52
N GLY A 633 5.26 -27.68 -25.41
CA GLY A 633 5.13 -28.22 -24.05
C GLY A 633 6.26 -29.16 -23.61
N ARG A 634 7.40 -29.18 -24.32
CA ARG A 634 8.62 -29.86 -23.86
C ARG A 634 9.39 -28.95 -22.90
N GLY A 635 9.66 -29.46 -21.70
CA GLY A 635 10.42 -28.72 -20.70
C GLY A 635 11.93 -28.84 -20.86
N ASN A 636 12.68 -27.90 -20.30
CA ASN A 636 14.14 -27.86 -20.19
C ASN A 636 14.87 -28.13 -21.52
N LEU A 637 14.38 -27.57 -22.62
CA LEU A 637 15.09 -27.59 -23.90
C LEU A 637 16.38 -26.77 -23.79
N ALA A 638 17.51 -27.38 -24.16
CA ALA A 638 18.81 -26.74 -24.08
C ALA A 638 18.84 -25.42 -24.87
N HIS A 639 19.57 -24.44 -24.35
CA HIS A 639 19.79 -23.12 -24.96
C HIS A 639 18.55 -22.23 -25.11
N ARG A 640 17.35 -22.67 -24.70
CA ARG A 640 16.17 -21.82 -24.58
C ARG A 640 16.49 -20.73 -23.55
N PRO A 641 16.56 -19.45 -23.94
CA PRO A 641 17.09 -18.44 -23.05
C PRO A 641 16.02 -17.90 -22.10
N MET A 642 16.47 -17.48 -20.95
CA MET A 642 15.74 -16.62 -20.03
C MET A 642 15.79 -15.18 -20.50
N ASN A 643 14.82 -14.36 -20.09
CA ASN A 643 14.79 -12.94 -20.45
C ASN A 643 16.01 -12.20 -19.86
N ILE A 644 16.30 -12.42 -18.57
CA ILE A 644 17.43 -11.79 -17.88
C ILE A 644 18.01 -12.67 -16.76
N ASN A 645 19.33 -12.67 -16.61
CA ASN A 645 20.06 -13.20 -15.47
C ASN A 645 20.65 -12.04 -14.65
N ILE A 646 20.04 -11.75 -13.51
CA ILE A 646 20.52 -10.79 -12.52
C ILE A 646 21.66 -11.44 -11.73
N LYS A 647 22.88 -11.24 -12.22
CA LYS A 647 24.09 -11.93 -11.78
C LYS A 647 25.02 -10.99 -11.01
N GLY A 648 25.24 -11.29 -9.73
CA GLY A 648 26.18 -10.52 -8.90
C GLY A 648 25.67 -9.13 -8.53
N LEU A 649 24.35 -8.95 -8.41
CA LEU A 649 23.73 -7.69 -8.02
C LEU A 649 23.75 -7.53 -6.50
N ARG A 650 24.16 -6.37 -5.99
CA ARG A 650 24.28 -6.10 -4.56
C ARG A 650 23.69 -4.76 -4.14
N ASP A 651 23.09 -4.71 -2.95
CA ASP A 651 22.62 -3.48 -2.31
C ASP A 651 21.75 -2.62 -3.26
N SER A 652 20.83 -3.28 -3.97
CA SER A 652 20.19 -2.75 -5.17
C SER A 652 18.67 -2.89 -5.12
N VAL A 653 17.98 -2.05 -5.89
CA VAL A 653 16.51 -2.02 -5.97
C VAL A 653 16.07 -2.06 -7.43
N LEU A 654 15.18 -2.99 -7.76
CA LEU A 654 14.47 -3.04 -9.04
C LEU A 654 12.99 -2.82 -8.75
N LYS A 655 12.38 -1.79 -9.35
CA LYS A 655 11.02 -1.37 -9.01
C LYS A 655 10.15 -1.05 -10.22
N GLY A 656 8.90 -1.50 -10.19
CA GLY A 656 7.88 -1.08 -11.16
C GLY A 656 8.12 -1.58 -12.58
N LEU A 657 8.84 -2.69 -12.75
CA LEU A 657 9.13 -3.29 -14.06
C LEU A 657 8.06 -4.33 -14.45
N ARG A 658 7.82 -4.44 -15.76
CA ARG A 658 6.93 -5.43 -16.36
C ARG A 658 7.75 -6.43 -17.17
N PHE A 659 7.45 -7.71 -17.02
CA PHE A 659 7.97 -8.79 -17.83
C PHE A 659 6.80 -9.47 -18.53
N VAL A 660 6.80 -9.47 -19.85
CA VAL A 660 5.72 -10.07 -20.63
C VAL A 660 6.30 -11.05 -21.62
N GLN A 661 5.56 -12.13 -21.87
CA GLN A 661 5.88 -13.10 -22.91
C GLN A 661 7.33 -13.61 -22.79
N SER A 662 7.73 -14.08 -21.61
CA SER A 662 9.09 -14.59 -21.39
C SER A 662 9.38 -15.81 -22.28
N GLN A 663 10.57 -15.86 -22.87
CA GLN A 663 11.02 -16.96 -23.72
C GLN A 663 11.07 -18.29 -22.95
N MET A 664 11.49 -18.24 -21.68
CA MET A 664 11.60 -19.34 -20.71
C MET A 664 11.38 -18.77 -19.30
N TRP A 665 12.14 -19.20 -18.28
CA TRP A 665 12.18 -18.57 -16.96
C TRP A 665 12.37 -17.07 -17.17
N THR A 666 11.52 -16.28 -16.53
CA THR A 666 11.47 -14.84 -16.73
C THR A 666 12.78 -14.21 -16.25
N MET A 667 13.23 -14.58 -15.06
CA MET A 667 14.52 -14.11 -14.57
C MET A 667 15.18 -15.09 -13.60
N THR A 668 16.50 -14.99 -13.50
CA THR A 668 17.29 -15.61 -12.44
C THR A 668 17.96 -14.53 -11.63
N ILE A 669 18.03 -14.69 -10.32
CA ILE A 669 18.82 -13.89 -9.39
C ILE A 669 19.97 -14.78 -8.90
N GLN A 670 21.13 -14.66 -9.56
CA GLN A 670 22.29 -15.52 -9.35
C GLN A 670 23.42 -14.79 -8.60
N ARG A 671 23.92 -15.35 -7.49
CA ARG A 671 25.07 -14.79 -6.75
C ARG A 671 24.87 -13.35 -6.30
N SER A 672 23.63 -12.98 -6.00
CA SER A 672 23.23 -11.61 -5.66
C SER A 672 22.90 -11.50 -4.17
N SER A 673 23.02 -10.30 -3.59
CA SER A 673 22.74 -10.11 -2.16
C SER A 673 22.15 -8.75 -1.81
N HIS A 674 21.20 -8.69 -0.86
CA HIS A 674 20.54 -7.44 -0.46
C HIS A 674 19.86 -6.75 -1.64
N VAL A 675 18.97 -7.48 -2.31
CA VAL A 675 18.22 -6.98 -3.47
C VAL A 675 16.74 -6.93 -3.14
N LEU A 676 16.15 -5.75 -3.31
CA LEU A 676 14.70 -5.56 -3.28
C LEU A 676 14.16 -5.55 -4.71
N LEU A 677 13.22 -6.44 -5.00
CA LEU A 677 12.41 -6.38 -6.21
C LEU A 677 10.96 -6.06 -5.83
N GLU A 678 10.50 -4.87 -6.18
CA GLU A 678 9.23 -4.31 -5.71
C GLU A 678 8.31 -3.92 -6.89
N ASP A 679 7.00 -4.15 -6.76
CA ASP A 679 6.01 -3.77 -7.78
C ASP A 679 6.27 -4.38 -9.16
N ILE A 680 6.67 -5.66 -9.19
CA ILE A 680 7.01 -6.37 -10.44
C ILE A 680 5.79 -7.09 -10.99
N TYR A 681 5.57 -6.93 -12.28
CA TYR A 681 4.53 -7.62 -13.03
C TYR A 681 5.13 -8.67 -13.97
N VAL A 682 4.61 -9.88 -13.96
CA VAL A 682 5.02 -10.98 -14.86
C VAL A 682 3.77 -11.59 -15.51
N ASN A 683 3.74 -11.67 -16.85
CA ASN A 683 2.67 -12.34 -17.59
C ASN A 683 3.18 -13.12 -18.80
N SER A 684 3.17 -14.43 -18.70
CA SER A 684 3.51 -15.39 -19.75
C SER A 684 2.31 -16.31 -20.02
N THR A 685 1.49 -15.91 -20.99
CA THR A 685 0.30 -16.65 -21.42
C THR A 685 0.35 -16.94 -22.92
N SER A 686 0.03 -18.17 -23.29
CA SER A 686 0.00 -18.60 -24.70
C SER A 686 -1.38 -18.36 -25.30
N ARG A 687 -1.40 -18.06 -26.61
CA ARG A 687 -2.61 -17.93 -27.42
C ARG A 687 -2.81 -19.14 -28.36
N SER A 688 -1.94 -20.14 -28.30
CA SER A 688 -2.01 -21.39 -29.06
C SER A 688 -2.33 -22.58 -28.15
N GLU A 689 -2.44 -23.78 -28.75
CA GLU A 689 -2.57 -25.04 -28.02
C GLU A 689 -1.31 -25.41 -27.20
N HIS A 690 -0.19 -24.73 -27.43
CA HIS A 690 1.06 -24.99 -26.74
C HIS A 690 1.14 -24.20 -25.43
N ASN A 691 1.42 -24.88 -24.33
CA ASN A 691 1.48 -24.27 -23.00
C ASN A 691 2.76 -23.44 -22.78
N THR A 692 2.79 -22.68 -21.69
CA THR A 692 3.93 -21.85 -21.28
C THR A 692 4.84 -22.57 -20.28
N LEU A 693 5.05 -23.88 -20.43
CA LEU A 693 5.91 -24.67 -19.54
C LEU A 693 7.33 -24.06 -19.42
N ASN A 694 7.86 -24.07 -18.18
CA ASN A 694 9.10 -23.43 -17.76
C ASN A 694 9.14 -21.92 -17.99
N THR A 695 8.02 -21.22 -17.80
CA THR A 695 8.02 -19.75 -17.73
C THR A 695 8.04 -19.25 -16.30
N ASP A 696 8.96 -19.73 -15.47
CA ASP A 696 9.08 -19.37 -14.06
C ASP A 696 9.10 -17.84 -13.87
N GLY A 697 8.53 -17.34 -12.77
CA GLY A 697 8.48 -15.90 -12.49
C GLY A 697 9.85 -15.37 -12.06
N ALA A 698 10.48 -16.02 -11.08
CA ALA A 698 11.86 -15.75 -10.72
C ALA A 698 12.53 -16.96 -10.05
N ASP A 699 13.81 -17.15 -10.35
CA ASP A 699 14.64 -18.22 -9.81
C ASP A 699 15.81 -17.64 -9.00
N THR A 700 15.88 -17.94 -7.70
CA THR A 700 17.04 -17.57 -6.88
C THR A 700 18.08 -18.67 -6.87
N MET A 701 19.35 -18.32 -7.02
CA MET A 701 20.47 -19.25 -7.01
C MET A 701 21.72 -18.63 -6.38
N TYR A 702 22.31 -19.29 -5.38
CA TYR A 702 23.51 -18.82 -4.69
C TYR A 702 23.35 -17.39 -4.14
N SER A 703 22.14 -17.00 -3.74
CA SER A 703 21.76 -15.62 -3.43
C SER A 703 21.25 -15.48 -2.01
N ASP A 704 21.43 -14.29 -1.43
CA ASP A 704 21.18 -14.03 -0.01
C ASP A 704 20.43 -12.71 0.20
N HIS A 705 19.48 -12.61 1.15
CA HIS A 705 18.74 -11.35 1.40
C HIS A 705 18.04 -10.80 0.14
N ILE A 706 17.22 -11.62 -0.50
CA ILE A 706 16.41 -11.22 -1.67
C ILE A 706 14.95 -11.05 -1.23
N THR A 707 14.39 -9.88 -1.48
CA THR A 707 12.98 -9.58 -1.13
C THR A 707 12.16 -9.36 -2.39
N PHE A 708 11.10 -10.15 -2.55
CA PHE A 708 10.05 -9.97 -3.54
C PHE A 708 8.85 -9.32 -2.85
N ARG A 709 8.41 -8.14 -3.28
CA ARG A 709 7.28 -7.43 -2.65
C ARG A 709 6.30 -6.87 -3.67
N ARG A 710 5.00 -7.09 -3.47
CA ARG A 710 3.93 -6.63 -4.38
C ARG A 710 4.08 -7.14 -5.81
N TRP A 711 4.38 -8.44 -5.94
CA TRP A 711 4.49 -9.09 -7.24
C TRP A 711 3.13 -9.56 -7.74
N ARG A 712 2.90 -9.46 -9.05
CA ARG A 712 1.79 -10.11 -9.75
C ARG A 712 2.33 -11.02 -10.83
N VAL A 713 2.15 -12.33 -10.67
CA VAL A 713 2.73 -13.34 -11.57
C VAL A 713 1.63 -14.20 -12.17
N ALA A 714 1.53 -14.20 -13.50
CA ALA A 714 0.72 -15.13 -14.27
C ALA A 714 1.63 -15.88 -15.26
N ASN A 715 1.82 -17.19 -15.04
CA ASN A 715 2.76 -17.97 -15.83
C ASN A 715 2.39 -19.46 -15.90
N GLY A 716 3.16 -20.22 -16.69
CA GLY A 716 2.93 -21.65 -16.90
C GLY A 716 3.69 -22.58 -15.97
N ASP A 717 4.50 -22.06 -15.04
CA ASP A 717 5.30 -22.87 -14.13
C ASP A 717 5.47 -22.16 -12.77
N ASP A 718 6.59 -22.35 -12.05
CA ASP A 718 6.81 -21.79 -10.71
C ASP A 718 6.71 -20.26 -10.66
N ALA A 719 5.95 -19.70 -9.72
CA ALA A 719 5.86 -18.24 -9.56
C ALA A 719 7.17 -17.69 -9.02
N ILE A 720 7.72 -18.36 -8.00
CA ILE A 720 9.03 -18.13 -7.43
C ILE A 720 9.66 -19.49 -7.14
N ALA A 721 10.90 -19.69 -7.56
CA ALA A 721 11.67 -20.90 -7.31
C ALA A 721 12.96 -20.57 -6.55
N LEU A 722 13.16 -21.21 -5.42
CA LEU A 722 14.43 -21.20 -4.70
C LEU A 722 15.22 -22.43 -5.11
N LYS A 723 16.41 -22.23 -5.67
CA LYS A 723 17.34 -23.31 -6.00
C LYS A 723 18.60 -23.25 -5.13
N ALA A 724 19.68 -23.90 -5.58
CA ALA A 724 20.88 -24.16 -4.81
C ALA A 724 21.43 -22.92 -4.07
N ASN A 725 21.65 -23.05 -2.76
CA ASN A 725 22.33 -22.08 -1.89
C ASN A 725 21.64 -20.71 -1.82
N SER A 726 20.30 -20.70 -1.76
CA SER A 726 19.52 -19.48 -1.52
C SER A 726 19.17 -19.32 -0.04
N THR A 727 19.50 -18.18 0.56
CA THR A 727 19.29 -17.88 1.98
C THR A 727 18.61 -16.55 2.22
N ASN A 728 17.86 -16.42 3.32
CA ASN A 728 17.20 -15.16 3.71
C ASN A 728 16.35 -14.57 2.58
N ILE A 729 15.46 -15.38 2.01
CA ILE A 729 14.60 -15.00 0.90
C ILE A 729 13.23 -14.65 1.46
N SER A 730 12.63 -13.56 0.99
CA SER A 730 11.31 -13.13 1.45
C SER A 730 10.36 -12.83 0.30
N VAL A 731 9.10 -13.24 0.43
CA VAL A 731 8.01 -12.93 -0.51
C VAL A 731 6.85 -12.31 0.26
N TYR A 732 6.47 -11.08 -0.10
CA TYR A 732 5.47 -10.28 0.61
C TYR A 732 4.41 -9.69 -0.32
N ASP A 733 3.17 -9.61 0.18
CA ASP A 733 2.09 -8.79 -0.40
C ASP A 733 1.82 -9.12 -1.90
N SER A 734 1.92 -10.39 -2.31
CA SER A 734 1.98 -10.78 -3.73
C SER A 734 0.80 -11.64 -4.18
N GLU A 735 0.55 -11.66 -5.49
CA GLU A 735 -0.53 -12.41 -6.13
C GLU A 735 -0.01 -13.34 -7.24
N PHE A 736 -0.35 -14.63 -7.19
CA PHE A 736 0.06 -15.62 -8.19
C PHE A 736 -1.14 -16.27 -8.87
N TRP A 737 -1.08 -16.37 -10.20
CA TRP A 737 -2.20 -16.80 -11.04
C TRP A 737 -1.75 -17.92 -11.98
N HIS A 738 -2.50 -19.02 -12.00
CA HIS A 738 -2.31 -20.17 -12.90
C HIS A 738 -0.96 -20.93 -12.79
N SER A 739 0.00 -20.39 -12.05
CA SER A 739 1.32 -20.93 -11.75
C SER A 739 1.31 -22.33 -11.14
N THR A 740 2.46 -23.01 -11.14
CA THR A 740 2.70 -24.18 -10.30
C THR A 740 2.65 -23.84 -8.80
N GLY A 741 3.04 -22.62 -8.41
CA GLY A 741 3.16 -22.18 -7.01
C GLY A 741 4.57 -21.72 -6.67
N ILE A 742 4.93 -21.76 -5.38
CA ILE A 742 6.31 -21.53 -4.94
C ILE A 742 7.07 -22.86 -4.90
N ALA A 743 8.21 -22.93 -5.55
CA ALA A 743 9.11 -24.09 -5.48
C ALA A 743 10.28 -23.84 -4.53
N VAL A 744 10.51 -24.79 -3.63
CA VAL A 744 11.76 -24.93 -2.86
C VAL A 744 12.48 -26.13 -3.47
N GLY A 745 13.19 -25.92 -4.58
CA GLY A 745 13.23 -26.97 -5.58
C GLY A 745 14.40 -27.00 -6.55
N SER A 746 14.49 -28.15 -7.23
CA SER A 746 15.65 -28.58 -8.04
C SER A 746 16.92 -28.80 -7.21
N MET A 747 16.74 -29.15 -5.94
CA MET A 747 17.83 -29.35 -4.98
C MET A 747 18.45 -30.76 -5.08
N GLY A 748 19.72 -30.88 -4.72
CA GLY A 748 20.52 -32.09 -4.94
C GLY A 748 20.98 -32.22 -6.39
N GLN A 749 21.14 -31.10 -7.11
CA GLN A 749 21.32 -31.10 -8.56
C GLN A 749 22.56 -31.87 -9.03
N PHE A 750 23.70 -31.67 -8.39
CA PHE A 750 24.99 -32.16 -8.88
C PHE A 750 25.68 -33.14 -7.91
N VAL A 751 26.28 -34.19 -8.46
CA VAL A 751 27.05 -35.19 -7.67
C VAL A 751 28.17 -34.53 -6.89
N GLY A 752 28.26 -34.87 -5.60
CA GLY A 752 29.31 -34.36 -4.72
C GLY A 752 29.12 -32.91 -4.27
N GLN A 753 28.08 -32.22 -4.74
CA GLN A 753 27.72 -30.90 -4.25
C GLN A 753 26.81 -31.00 -3.03
N HIS A 754 26.97 -30.04 -2.12
CA HIS A 754 26.10 -29.86 -0.97
C HIS A 754 25.33 -28.54 -1.13
N GLU A 755 24.00 -28.62 -1.17
CA GLU A 755 23.12 -27.49 -1.44
C GLU A 755 22.22 -27.19 -0.23
N HIS A 756 21.94 -25.90 0.03
CA HIS A 756 21.05 -25.52 1.12
C HIS A 756 20.02 -24.47 0.72
N ILE A 757 18.85 -24.50 1.36
CA ILE A 757 17.89 -23.39 1.37
C ILE A 757 17.55 -23.08 2.83
N GLU A 758 17.75 -21.84 3.26
CA GLU A 758 17.53 -21.46 4.66
C GLU A 758 16.83 -20.10 4.79
N ASN A 759 15.98 -19.97 5.81
CA ASN A 759 15.32 -18.71 6.18
C ASN A 759 14.48 -18.15 5.02
N PHE A 760 13.56 -18.96 4.51
CA PHE A 760 12.63 -18.55 3.48
C PHE A 760 11.30 -18.15 4.12
N HIS A 761 10.85 -16.92 3.89
CA HIS A 761 9.66 -16.38 4.51
C HIS A 761 8.65 -15.86 3.49
N VAL A 762 7.42 -16.33 3.56
CA VAL A 762 6.31 -15.89 2.69
C VAL A 762 5.19 -15.38 3.58
N ARG A 763 4.71 -14.15 3.33
CA ARG A 763 3.60 -13.57 4.09
C ARG A 763 2.67 -12.77 3.19
N ASN A 764 1.37 -12.89 3.45
CA ASN A 764 0.33 -12.11 2.78
C ASN A 764 0.34 -12.32 1.26
N VAL A 765 0.19 -13.58 0.84
CA VAL A 765 0.20 -13.96 -0.57
C VAL A 765 -1.12 -14.60 -0.95
N THR A 766 -1.73 -14.12 -2.03
CA THR A 766 -2.96 -14.69 -2.59
C THR A 766 -2.63 -15.48 -3.86
N MET A 767 -3.16 -16.69 -3.97
CA MET A 767 -2.83 -17.59 -5.07
C MET A 767 -4.12 -18.13 -5.70
N HIS A 768 -4.31 -17.84 -6.98
CA HIS A 768 -5.49 -18.16 -7.75
C HIS A 768 -5.19 -19.22 -8.81
N ASN A 769 -5.97 -20.29 -8.79
CA ASN A 769 -5.84 -21.42 -9.70
C ASN A 769 -4.41 -21.95 -9.80
N VAL A 770 -3.61 -21.89 -8.74
CA VAL A 770 -2.25 -22.44 -8.75
C VAL A 770 -2.28 -23.97 -8.62
N SER A 771 -1.24 -24.67 -9.07
CA SER A 771 -1.15 -26.12 -8.82
C SER A 771 -0.98 -26.40 -7.33
N ARG A 772 -0.03 -25.74 -6.68
CA ARG A 772 0.33 -25.91 -5.27
C ARG A 772 0.61 -24.54 -4.67
N ALA A 773 0.55 -24.40 -3.35
CA ALA A 773 0.96 -23.17 -2.67
C ALA A 773 2.48 -23.11 -2.53
N CYS A 774 3.05 -24.18 -1.96
CA CYS A 774 4.49 -24.36 -1.85
C CYS A 774 4.83 -25.84 -1.98
N TYR A 775 5.92 -26.16 -2.67
CA TYR A 775 6.37 -27.53 -2.77
C TYR A 775 7.89 -27.67 -2.77
N PHE A 776 8.36 -28.75 -2.17
CA PHE A 776 9.76 -29.12 -2.15
C PHE A 776 10.03 -30.17 -3.23
N LYS A 777 11.06 -29.92 -4.03
CA LYS A 777 11.43 -30.76 -5.17
C LYS A 777 12.92 -31.06 -5.10
N THR A 778 13.28 -32.27 -4.67
CA THR A 778 14.68 -32.72 -4.67
C THR A 778 14.86 -33.84 -5.68
N TRP A 779 16.03 -33.88 -6.29
CA TRP A 779 16.41 -34.96 -7.18
C TRP A 779 16.66 -36.26 -6.41
N THR A 780 16.46 -37.39 -7.10
CA THR A 780 16.91 -38.71 -6.62
C THR A 780 18.43 -38.73 -6.51
N GLY A 781 18.99 -39.48 -5.56
CA GLY A 781 20.44 -39.47 -5.27
C GLY A 781 21.32 -40.16 -6.31
N ARG A 782 20.76 -40.57 -7.45
CA ARG A 782 21.52 -41.09 -8.60
C ARG A 782 21.52 -40.08 -9.73
N GLN A 783 22.70 -39.85 -10.30
CA GLN A 783 22.82 -38.97 -11.44
C GLN A 783 22.21 -39.63 -12.70
N LEU A 784 21.27 -38.94 -13.35
CA LEU A 784 20.68 -39.34 -14.61
C LEU A 784 20.93 -38.25 -15.67
N GLY A 785 21.87 -38.51 -16.57
CA GLY A 785 22.32 -37.58 -17.63
C GLY A 785 23.38 -36.56 -17.18
N TYR A 786 23.86 -35.75 -18.13
CA TYR A 786 24.75 -34.61 -17.86
C TYR A 786 24.42 -33.37 -18.75
N PRO A 787 24.20 -32.18 -18.16
CA PRO A 787 23.99 -32.01 -16.73
C PRO A 787 22.74 -32.78 -16.29
N PRO A 788 22.72 -33.27 -15.03
CA PRO A 788 21.61 -34.06 -14.52
C PRO A 788 20.28 -33.32 -14.71
N ASN A 789 19.37 -33.90 -15.49
CA ASN A 789 18.05 -33.34 -15.76
C ASN A 789 17.04 -34.49 -15.71
N GLY A 790 16.97 -35.11 -14.53
CA GLY A 790 16.23 -36.35 -14.32
C GLY A 790 16.68 -37.20 -13.12
N GLY A 791 17.74 -36.81 -12.41
CA GLY A 791 18.27 -37.48 -11.22
C GLY A 791 19.63 -36.89 -10.87
N GLY A 792 19.90 -36.61 -9.60
CA GLY A 792 21.01 -35.76 -9.14
C GLY A 792 21.62 -36.27 -7.83
N GLY A 793 22.90 -36.65 -7.86
CA GLY A 793 23.57 -37.23 -6.69
C GLY A 793 24.08 -36.22 -5.67
N GLY A 794 23.45 -35.05 -5.57
CA GLY A 794 23.79 -34.02 -4.58
C GLY A 794 23.24 -34.35 -3.19
N THR A 795 23.79 -33.70 -2.19
CA THR A 795 23.31 -33.75 -0.79
C THR A 795 22.89 -32.35 -0.36
N GLY A 796 22.21 -32.23 0.79
CA GLY A 796 21.80 -30.91 1.24
C GLY A 796 20.71 -30.89 2.28
N HIS A 797 20.23 -29.70 2.59
CA HIS A 797 19.05 -29.50 3.43
C HIS A 797 18.23 -28.25 3.12
N ALA A 798 16.96 -28.26 3.52
CA ALA A 798 16.14 -27.07 3.61
C ALA A 798 15.72 -26.86 5.07
N ARG A 799 15.77 -25.63 5.60
CA ARG A 799 15.32 -25.34 6.97
C ARG A 799 14.75 -23.93 7.11
N ASN A 800 13.92 -23.74 8.13
CA ASN A 800 13.30 -22.46 8.45
C ASN A 800 12.55 -21.86 7.24
N VAL A 801 11.67 -22.67 6.64
CA VAL A 801 10.75 -22.25 5.59
C VAL A 801 9.40 -21.96 6.25
N VAL A 802 8.97 -20.70 6.20
CA VAL A 802 7.76 -20.21 6.85
C VAL A 802 6.84 -19.61 5.80
N LEU A 803 5.60 -20.08 5.75
CA LEU A 803 4.53 -19.50 4.97
C LEU A 803 3.39 -19.13 5.91
N GLU A 804 3.04 -17.86 5.96
CA GLU A 804 1.97 -17.30 6.79
C GLU A 804 1.04 -16.41 5.95
N ASP A 805 -0.21 -16.26 6.37
CA ASP A 805 -1.20 -15.43 5.67
C ASP A 805 -1.33 -15.75 4.17
N ILE A 806 -1.38 -17.05 3.82
CA ILE A 806 -1.54 -17.52 2.44
C ILE A 806 -3.02 -17.77 2.14
N THR A 807 -3.55 -17.07 1.14
CA THR A 807 -4.92 -17.27 0.64
C THR A 807 -4.87 -18.09 -0.64
N LEU A 808 -5.62 -19.19 -0.69
CA LEU A 808 -5.69 -20.09 -1.82
C LEU A 808 -7.10 -20.11 -2.40
N ASP A 809 -7.20 -19.86 -3.70
CA ASP A 809 -8.44 -19.93 -4.49
C ASP A 809 -8.22 -20.87 -5.68
N GLY A 810 -9.08 -21.87 -5.85
CA GLY A 810 -9.01 -22.78 -7.01
C GLY A 810 -7.75 -23.66 -7.12
N THR A 811 -7.03 -23.95 -6.03
CA THR A 811 -5.81 -24.78 -6.07
C THR A 811 -6.06 -26.16 -6.70
N ARG A 812 -5.22 -26.57 -7.66
CA ARG A 812 -5.43 -27.75 -8.50
C ARG A 812 -4.83 -29.06 -7.95
N ALA A 813 -3.94 -28.99 -6.97
CA ALA A 813 -3.30 -30.14 -6.32
C ALA A 813 -3.05 -29.87 -4.82
N THR A 814 -2.33 -30.77 -4.14
CA THR A 814 -2.02 -30.63 -2.71
C THR A 814 -1.29 -29.31 -2.44
N PRO A 815 -1.83 -28.42 -1.58
CA PRO A 815 -1.25 -27.09 -1.35
C PRO A 815 0.19 -27.10 -0.86
N LEU A 816 0.54 -28.05 0.01
CA LEU A 816 1.91 -28.30 0.46
C LEU A 816 2.32 -29.70 0.01
N HIS A 817 3.44 -29.79 -0.68
CA HIS A 817 3.94 -31.07 -1.19
C HIS A 817 5.44 -31.18 -0.96
N ILE A 818 5.87 -32.24 -0.29
CA ILE A 818 7.29 -32.56 -0.13
C ILE A 818 7.59 -33.78 -0.98
N TRP A 819 8.42 -33.61 -2.01
CA TRP A 819 8.75 -34.65 -2.96
C TRP A 819 10.25 -34.83 -3.11
N GLN A 820 10.74 -35.96 -2.60
CA GLN A 820 12.16 -36.33 -2.67
C GLN A 820 12.49 -37.29 -3.82
N CYS A 821 11.54 -37.48 -4.74
CA CYS A 821 11.62 -38.45 -5.82
C CYS A 821 11.44 -37.81 -7.20
N GLU A 822 11.96 -36.61 -7.39
CA GLU A 822 11.87 -35.96 -8.68
C GLU A 822 12.81 -36.63 -9.69
N SER A 823 12.26 -37.04 -10.83
CA SER A 823 12.99 -37.62 -11.95
C SER A 823 12.26 -37.36 -13.27
N TYR A 824 13.01 -37.20 -14.36
CA TYR A 824 12.51 -36.96 -15.72
C TYR A 824 12.92 -38.10 -16.67
N ASN A 825 12.52 -38.03 -17.95
CA ASN A 825 12.89 -38.99 -19.00
C ASN A 825 12.42 -40.43 -18.71
N GLY A 826 11.18 -40.60 -18.27
CA GLY A 826 10.57 -41.93 -18.05
C GLY A 826 10.94 -42.62 -16.73
N HIS A 827 11.67 -41.94 -15.85
CA HIS A 827 12.10 -42.46 -14.55
C HIS A 827 11.36 -41.81 -13.36
N ALA A 828 10.30 -41.03 -13.63
CA ALA A 828 9.48 -40.40 -12.60
C ALA A 828 8.98 -41.42 -11.58
N GLY A 829 9.21 -41.18 -10.28
CA GLY A 829 8.81 -42.07 -9.21
C GLY A 829 9.72 -43.29 -8.99
N GLN A 830 10.86 -43.41 -9.70
CA GLN A 830 11.86 -44.45 -9.47
C GLN A 830 12.98 -43.95 -8.55
N GLU A 831 13.64 -44.87 -7.83
CA GLU A 831 14.82 -44.57 -6.98
C GLU A 831 14.59 -43.48 -5.92
N CYS A 832 13.34 -43.32 -5.47
CA CYS A 832 12.93 -42.32 -4.47
C CYS A 832 13.72 -42.39 -3.16
N ASP A 833 14.13 -43.61 -2.77
CA ASP A 833 14.87 -43.91 -1.55
C ASP A 833 16.37 -43.54 -1.63
N THR A 834 16.85 -43.18 -2.82
CA THR A 834 18.27 -42.84 -3.03
C THR A 834 18.62 -41.41 -2.65
N SER A 835 17.63 -40.50 -2.59
CA SER A 835 17.89 -39.10 -2.27
C SER A 835 18.44 -38.97 -0.85
N ARG A 836 19.57 -38.29 -0.71
CA ARG A 836 20.21 -37.99 0.59
C ARG A 836 19.94 -36.56 1.06
N PHE A 837 19.10 -35.82 0.36
CA PHE A 837 18.73 -34.46 0.71
C PHE A 837 17.75 -34.48 1.89
N LYS A 838 18.06 -33.81 2.99
CA LYS A 838 17.22 -33.78 4.19
C LYS A 838 16.29 -32.57 4.16
N ILE A 839 14.99 -32.80 4.19
CA ILE A 839 13.98 -31.73 4.32
C ILE A 839 13.55 -31.65 5.77
#